data_AF-A0A1S8TF19-F1
#
_entry.id   AF-A0A1S8TF19-F1
#
_cell.length_a   1.000
_cell.length_b   1.000
_cell.length_c   1.000
_cell.angle_alpha   90.00
_cell.angle_beta   90.00
_cell.angle_gamma   90.00
#
_symmetry.space_group_name_H-M   'P 1'
#
loop_
_entity.id
_entity.type
_entity.pdbx_description
1 polymer ?
#
loop_
_entity_poly.entity_id
_entity_poly.type
_entity_poly.pdbx_seq_one_letter_code
_entity_poly.pdbx_strand_id
1 'polypeptide(L)'
;MFKYNIESNQLLSNNGKINLILKGWAFHTEKPINIKVIDGKGKKHEYKLQKSRRNDVFRHFENNNNALESGMILEINSIHKNIKKIMVVFLDEQENILGEHIVDIKKLNLEGFNSKISYKNLEKVFRSVKNDGIRLTYNKIINKFNNVGTGNLEQEIIEPYFFIDESYQYEPSENHNIILIINSTNNISKDYYLQTIKSIKNQQIKTIINVYSPTNEKLVLEYNDLLKNCTNIKCEKILSTNDDLLKFIKSNDLDSRDAYYIILTSGDCLASSTLGRVQEALDHNNAKIITFNEDRILREDYIAPLYKEDAINQKRNKNVIFRKALVIHQSVIEDYLENKINISDIHTINNVLYHYRISKNSNKLSNVKPIAFYLPQYHAIPENDEWWGKGFTEWTNVTKGESLFEGHYQPHVPSELGYYNLVEDKSIQYKQIELAKEYGIHGFCYYYYWFNGKRLLEKPLDNLLADKGLDFPFCICWANETWSRRWDGQEKEILIKQEHNEETDTNFIEDVIPILKDERYIKIDGAPLLLIYRSELFPDLDGTIKKWKKICRENGINKLHVSLVQSFGLTDPNIYGGDSAVEFPPHGVITGEISKTMPNLVKEFGGSIFDYRDVVARYVNKRPDNYKIFRGTMLSWDNTARRGANSNIFNYANPEEYSKWLTGIIDYTTNFNDDEYQYVFINAWNEWAEGTHLEPDEKYGTEYLQKTKDSLYSNY
;
A
#
# COMPACT_ATOMS: atom_id res chain seq x y z
N MET A 1 1.89 7.07 32.05
CA MET A 1 0.55 7.70 32.03
C MET A 1 -0.34 6.91 31.08
N PHE A 2 -1.20 6.08 31.66
CA PHE A 2 -1.98 5.04 30.99
C PHE A 2 -3.16 5.65 30.23
N LYS A 3 -3.27 5.38 28.91
CA LYS A 3 -4.41 5.79 28.08
C LYS A 3 -5.18 4.53 27.66
N TYR A 4 -6.43 4.42 28.09
CA TYR A 4 -7.39 3.38 27.67
C TYR A 4 -8.32 3.97 26.61
N ASN A 5 -8.69 3.18 25.61
CA ASN A 5 -9.63 3.59 24.56
C ASN A 5 -10.91 2.72 24.63
N ILE A 6 -12.06 3.39 24.78
CA ILE A 6 -13.37 2.79 24.51
C ILE A 6 -13.57 2.91 23.00
N GLU A 7 -13.62 1.76 22.30
CA GLU A 7 -13.70 1.75 20.83
C GLU A 7 -15.12 1.98 20.32
N SER A 8 -16.13 1.54 21.08
CA SER A 8 -17.54 1.75 20.72
C SER A 8 -18.47 1.52 21.90
N ASN A 9 -19.68 2.08 21.81
CA ASN A 9 -20.76 1.81 22.75
C ASN A 9 -22.11 1.67 22.03
N GLN A 10 -22.98 0.84 22.59
CA GLN A 10 -24.33 0.61 22.06
C GLN A 10 -25.35 0.61 23.20
N LEU A 11 -26.52 1.19 22.95
CA LEU A 11 -27.61 1.24 23.92
C LEU A 11 -28.75 0.34 23.42
N LEU A 12 -29.07 -0.71 24.17
CA LEU A 12 -30.19 -1.61 23.86
C LEU A 12 -31.27 -1.45 24.94
N SER A 13 -32.52 -1.26 24.50
CA SER A 13 -33.69 -1.24 25.40
C SER A 13 -34.39 -2.59 25.30
N ASN A 14 -34.41 -3.35 26.39
CA ASN A 14 -35.13 -4.62 26.45
C ASN A 14 -35.95 -4.70 27.75
N ASN A 15 -37.26 -4.94 27.64
CA ASN A 15 -38.19 -5.03 28.77
C ASN A 15 -38.10 -3.87 29.80
N GLY A 16 -37.95 -2.63 29.34
CA GLY A 16 -37.89 -1.44 30.20
C GLY A 16 -36.56 -1.23 30.94
N LYS A 17 -35.57 -2.12 30.76
CA LYS A 17 -34.19 -1.94 31.21
C LYS A 17 -33.34 -1.35 30.08
N ILE A 18 -32.44 -0.44 30.44
CA ILE A 18 -31.48 0.16 29.51
C ILE A 18 -30.14 -0.55 29.71
N ASN A 19 -29.67 -1.22 28.67
CA ASN A 19 -28.38 -1.90 28.65
C ASN A 19 -27.39 -1.02 27.89
N LEU A 20 -26.39 -0.50 28.60
CA LEU A 20 -25.27 0.23 28.01
C LEU A 20 -24.12 -0.75 27.80
N ILE A 21 -23.79 -1.01 26.54
CA ILE A 21 -22.68 -1.88 26.16
C ILE A 21 -21.44 -1.00 25.94
N LEU A 22 -20.42 -1.18 26.75
CA LEU A 22 -19.11 -0.54 26.60
C LEU A 22 -18.11 -1.59 26.07
N LYS A 23 -17.46 -1.28 24.94
CA LYS A 23 -16.38 -2.12 24.40
C LYS A 23 -15.03 -1.44 24.61
N GLY A 24 -14.12 -2.14 25.26
CA GLY A 24 -12.79 -1.61 25.54
C GLY A 24 -11.80 -2.68 26.00
N TRP A 25 -10.56 -2.25 26.23
CA TRP A 25 -9.43 -3.11 26.61
C TRP A 25 -9.00 -2.80 28.05
N ALA A 26 -8.70 -3.83 28.84
CA ALA A 26 -8.24 -3.69 30.21
C ALA A 26 -6.85 -4.33 30.41
N PHE A 27 -6.07 -3.67 31.27
CA PHE A 27 -4.69 -3.85 31.78
C PHE A 27 -3.87 -5.12 31.49
N HIS A 28 -2.55 -4.94 31.49
CA HIS A 28 -1.53 -5.98 31.57
C HIS A 28 -1.12 -6.17 33.05
N THR A 29 -1.91 -6.91 33.83
CA THR A 29 -1.53 -7.31 35.19
C THR A 29 -1.61 -8.83 35.31
N GLU A 30 -0.58 -9.48 35.87
CA GLU A 30 -0.59 -10.92 36.18
C GLU A 30 -1.63 -11.30 37.25
N LYS A 31 -2.32 -10.33 37.84
CA LYS A 31 -3.28 -10.51 38.93
C LYS A 31 -4.73 -10.33 38.45
N PRO A 32 -5.70 -11.05 39.06
CA PRO A 32 -7.13 -10.82 38.88
C PRO A 32 -7.51 -9.36 39.14
N ILE A 33 -8.38 -8.81 38.28
CA ILE A 33 -8.87 -7.43 38.38
C ILE A 33 -10.36 -7.46 38.70
N ASN A 34 -10.75 -6.71 39.71
CA ASN A 34 -12.14 -6.47 40.05
C ASN A 34 -12.64 -5.19 39.39
N ILE A 35 -13.88 -5.20 38.90
CA ILE A 35 -14.51 -4.03 38.27
C ILE A 35 -15.66 -3.56 39.16
N LYS A 36 -15.75 -2.25 39.40
CA LYS A 36 -16.93 -1.62 39.99
C LYS A 36 -17.46 -0.57 39.03
N VAL A 37 -18.78 -0.56 38.87
CA VAL A 37 -19.49 0.44 38.07
C VAL A 37 -20.36 1.25 39.01
N ILE A 38 -20.11 2.56 39.08
CA ILE A 38 -20.71 3.47 40.06
C ILE A 38 -21.20 4.72 39.33
N ASP A 39 -22.38 5.24 39.65
CA ASP A 39 -22.80 6.53 39.06
C ASP A 39 -22.21 7.75 39.79
N GLY A 40 -22.44 8.94 39.24
CA GLY A 40 -22.05 10.22 39.86
C GLY A 40 -22.68 10.53 41.22
N LYS A 41 -23.53 9.64 41.79
CA LYS A 41 -24.04 9.71 43.16
C LYS A 41 -23.45 8.62 44.07
N GLY A 42 -22.48 7.84 43.59
CA GLY A 42 -21.85 6.78 44.37
C GLY A 42 -22.63 5.45 44.38
N LYS A 43 -23.72 5.32 43.62
CA LYS A 43 -24.52 4.09 43.62
C LYS A 43 -23.93 3.07 42.65
N LYS A 44 -23.75 1.83 43.13
CA LYS A 44 -23.28 0.70 42.32
C LYS A 44 -24.37 0.24 41.33
N HIS A 45 -23.96 -0.05 40.10
CA HIS A 45 -24.82 -0.59 39.04
C HIS A 45 -24.47 -2.04 38.76
N GLU A 46 -25.50 -2.83 38.45
CA GLU A 46 -25.30 -4.20 37.95
C GLU A 46 -24.68 -4.16 36.56
N TYR A 47 -23.71 -5.02 36.35
CA TYR A 47 -23.07 -5.18 35.05
C TYR A 47 -22.83 -6.66 34.79
N LYS A 48 -22.76 -7.01 33.50
CA LYS A 48 -22.44 -8.34 33.01
C LYS A 48 -21.30 -8.21 32.02
N LEU A 49 -20.31 -9.08 32.17
CA LEU A 49 -19.23 -9.19 31.20
C LEU A 49 -19.60 -10.22 30.13
N GLN A 50 -19.62 -9.80 28.86
CA GLN A 50 -19.88 -10.67 27.72
C GLN A 50 -18.57 -10.97 26.97
N LYS A 51 -18.37 -12.24 26.60
CA LYS A 51 -17.17 -12.72 25.88
C LYS A 51 -17.43 -12.65 24.38
N SER A 52 -16.59 -11.98 23.59
CA SER A 52 -16.81 -11.87 22.14
C SER A 52 -15.82 -12.56 21.21
N ARG A 53 -14.89 -13.41 21.69
CA ARG A 53 -14.16 -14.39 20.85
C ARG A 53 -13.52 -15.51 21.70
N ARG A 54 -13.32 -16.67 21.05
CA ARG A 54 -13.08 -18.01 21.63
C ARG A 54 -11.75 -18.08 22.41
N ASN A 55 -11.88 -18.49 23.68
CA ASN A 55 -10.88 -18.99 24.63
C ASN A 55 -10.09 -17.93 25.45
N ASP A 56 -10.15 -18.12 26.77
CA ASP A 56 -9.17 -17.67 27.77
C ASP A 56 -9.27 -16.29 28.42
N VAL A 57 -10.46 -15.87 28.84
CA VAL A 57 -10.55 -14.84 29.92
C VAL A 57 -10.30 -15.44 31.31
N PHE A 58 -10.52 -16.75 31.54
CA PHE A 58 -10.39 -17.34 32.89
C PHE A 58 -9.24 -18.36 33.04
N ARG A 59 -8.77 -18.99 31.97
CA ARG A 59 -7.72 -20.03 32.05
C ARG A 59 -6.29 -19.48 32.09
N HIS A 60 -6.10 -18.19 31.79
CA HIS A 60 -4.78 -17.55 31.71
C HIS A 60 -4.40 -16.74 32.95
N PHE A 61 -5.22 -16.76 34.01
CA PHE A 61 -4.90 -16.02 35.25
C PHE A 61 -3.88 -16.73 36.14
N GLU A 62 -3.37 -17.90 35.77
CA GLU A 62 -2.35 -18.59 36.57
C GLU A 62 -1.03 -18.84 35.85
N ASN A 63 -0.91 -18.66 34.52
CA ASN A 63 0.36 -18.91 33.83
C ASN A 63 0.49 -18.08 32.54
N ASN A 64 1.55 -17.26 32.50
CA ASN A 64 2.10 -16.46 31.40
C ASN A 64 1.54 -15.04 31.12
N ASN A 65 2.49 -14.09 31.21
CA ASN A 65 2.42 -12.68 30.86
C ASN A 65 2.09 -12.42 29.39
N ASN A 66 0.81 -12.28 29.01
CA ASN A 66 0.36 -11.39 27.92
C ASN A 66 -1.18 -11.34 27.83
N ALA A 67 -1.78 -10.25 28.31
CA ALA A 67 -3.24 -10.04 28.40
C ALA A 67 -3.85 -9.28 27.20
N LEU A 68 -3.17 -9.21 26.04
CA LEU A 68 -3.47 -8.25 24.97
C LEU A 68 -4.56 -8.65 23.95
N GLU A 69 -5.33 -9.72 24.16
CA GLU A 69 -6.33 -10.18 23.18
C GLU A 69 -7.79 -10.27 23.69
N SER A 70 -8.13 -9.72 24.86
CA SER A 70 -9.39 -10.11 25.53
C SER A 70 -10.66 -9.35 25.14
N GLY A 71 -10.62 -8.24 24.39
CA GLY A 71 -11.79 -7.56 23.82
C GLY A 71 -13.03 -7.52 24.74
N MET A 72 -12.90 -6.93 25.94
CA MET A 72 -13.93 -7.02 26.98
C MET A 72 -15.17 -6.20 26.62
N ILE A 73 -16.32 -6.87 26.65
CA ILE A 73 -17.63 -6.23 26.53
C ILE A 73 -18.25 -6.14 27.92
N LEU A 74 -18.43 -4.92 28.41
CA LEU A 74 -19.12 -4.63 29.67
C LEU A 74 -20.53 -4.15 29.39
N GLU A 75 -21.52 -4.97 29.70
CA GLU A 75 -22.94 -4.62 29.61
C GLU A 75 -23.43 -4.13 30.96
N ILE A 76 -23.76 -2.84 31.07
CA ILE A 76 -24.24 -2.23 32.31
C ILE A 76 -25.76 -2.13 32.26
N ASN A 77 -26.43 -2.71 33.24
CA ASN A 77 -27.87 -2.66 33.39
C ASN A 77 -28.24 -1.51 34.33
N SER A 78 -28.75 -0.41 33.78
CA SER A 78 -29.27 0.67 34.60
C SER A 78 -30.80 0.63 34.68
N ILE A 79 -31.31 0.71 35.91
CA ILE A 79 -32.75 0.87 36.20
C ILE A 79 -33.12 2.37 36.30
N HIS A 80 -32.13 3.26 36.37
CA HIS A 80 -32.33 4.69 36.62
C HIS A 80 -32.22 5.49 35.31
N LYS A 81 -33.30 6.19 34.93
CA LYS A 81 -33.43 6.86 33.62
C LYS A 81 -32.60 8.15 33.44
N ASN A 82 -31.90 8.63 34.47
CA ASN A 82 -31.26 9.96 34.48
C ASN A 82 -29.78 9.92 34.94
N ILE A 83 -28.99 8.95 34.49
CA ILE A 83 -27.56 8.90 34.81
C ILE A 83 -26.78 9.80 33.85
N LYS A 84 -26.11 10.81 34.40
CA LYS A 84 -25.25 11.72 33.62
C LYS A 84 -23.84 11.21 33.44
N LYS A 85 -23.31 10.50 34.44
CA LYS A 85 -21.95 9.96 34.45
C LYS A 85 -21.91 8.60 35.12
N ILE A 86 -21.17 7.69 34.54
CA ILE A 86 -20.84 6.38 35.10
C ILE A 86 -19.33 6.32 35.26
N MET A 87 -18.87 6.03 36.47
CA MET A 87 -17.49 5.74 36.77
C MET A 87 -17.29 4.22 36.78
N VAL A 88 -16.35 3.76 35.97
CA VAL A 88 -15.84 2.38 36.00
C VAL A 88 -14.52 2.42 36.75
N VAL A 89 -14.47 1.72 37.87
CA VAL A 89 -13.32 1.64 38.76
C VAL A 89 -12.73 0.25 38.64
N PHE A 90 -11.43 0.17 38.37
CA PHE A 90 -10.67 -1.06 38.30
C PHE A 90 -9.85 -1.21 39.57
N LEU A 91 -9.91 -2.38 40.17
CA LEU A 91 -9.35 -2.66 41.49
C LEU A 91 -8.51 -3.93 41.43
N ASP A 92 -7.44 -3.99 42.22
CA ASP A 92 -6.73 -5.25 42.45
C ASP A 92 -7.50 -6.16 43.44
N GLU A 93 -6.91 -7.32 43.74
CA GLU A 93 -7.46 -8.27 44.72
C GLU A 93 -7.53 -7.70 46.14
N GLN A 94 -6.73 -6.68 46.45
CA GLN A 94 -6.69 -6.00 47.74
C GLN A 94 -7.59 -4.75 47.76
N GLU A 95 -8.44 -4.56 46.74
CA GLU A 95 -9.38 -3.44 46.61
C GLU A 95 -8.70 -2.07 46.47
N ASN A 96 -7.42 -2.03 46.06
CA ASN A 96 -6.74 -0.79 45.71
C ASN A 96 -7.13 -0.34 44.30
N ILE A 97 -7.31 0.96 44.12
CA ILE A 97 -7.71 1.55 42.84
C ILE A 97 -6.55 1.52 41.86
N LEU A 98 -6.68 0.69 40.82
CA LEU A 98 -5.74 0.58 39.71
C LEU A 98 -6.01 1.64 38.63
N GLY A 99 -7.26 2.08 38.51
CA GLY A 99 -7.64 3.14 37.59
C GLY A 99 -9.13 3.43 37.62
N GLU A 100 -9.50 4.67 37.28
CA GLU A 100 -10.87 5.13 37.20
C GLU A 100 -11.16 5.71 35.83
N HIS A 101 -12.34 5.43 35.31
CA HIS A 101 -12.80 6.02 34.06
C HIS A 101 -14.20 6.56 34.20
N ILE A 102 -14.34 7.87 34.02
CA ILE A 102 -15.63 8.55 34.04
C ILE A 102 -16.17 8.63 32.61
N VAL A 103 -17.20 7.83 32.35
CA VAL A 103 -18.00 7.88 31.14
C VAL A 103 -19.06 8.97 31.33
N ASP A 104 -18.94 10.04 30.56
CA ASP A 104 -19.96 11.09 30.49
C ASP A 104 -21.04 10.71 29.48
N ILE A 105 -22.21 10.31 29.99
CA ILE A 105 -23.34 9.86 29.19
C ILE A 105 -23.86 10.99 28.28
N LYS A 106 -23.65 12.26 28.65
CA LYS A 106 -23.94 13.42 27.78
C LYS A 106 -23.07 13.44 26.53
N LYS A 107 -21.76 13.20 26.68
CA LYS A 107 -20.81 13.20 25.56
C LYS A 107 -21.09 12.09 24.55
N LEU A 108 -21.86 11.08 24.97
CA LEU A 108 -22.32 9.99 24.13
C LEU A 108 -23.64 10.29 23.41
N ASN A 109 -24.20 11.51 23.56
CA ASN A 109 -25.51 11.91 23.03
C ASN A 109 -26.66 10.97 23.43
N LEU A 110 -26.60 10.42 24.66
CA LEU A 110 -27.60 9.49 25.19
C LEU A 110 -28.62 10.16 26.14
N GLU A 111 -28.58 11.49 26.30
CA GLU A 111 -29.60 12.21 27.07
C GLU A 111 -30.90 12.34 26.28
N GLY A 112 -32.04 11.96 26.89
CA GLY A 112 -33.37 12.17 26.32
C GLY A 112 -33.92 11.02 25.49
N PHE A 113 -33.49 9.76 25.70
CA PHE A 113 -34.06 8.58 25.05
C PHE A 113 -35.53 8.34 25.41
N ASN A 114 -36.42 9.06 24.72
CA ASN A 114 -37.79 8.66 24.47
C ASN A 114 -37.91 8.34 22.96
N SER A 115 -37.62 7.09 22.62
CA SER A 115 -38.00 6.38 21.38
C SER A 115 -37.89 7.12 20.02
N LYS A 116 -36.98 6.61 19.19
CA LYS A 116 -36.76 6.78 17.72
C LYS A 116 -35.70 7.80 17.28
N ILE A 117 -34.49 7.31 17.06
CA ILE A 117 -33.52 7.89 16.11
C ILE A 117 -33.61 7.07 14.83
N SER A 118 -33.84 7.72 13.68
CA SER A 118 -33.88 7.03 12.38
C SER A 118 -32.46 6.70 11.92
N TYR A 119 -32.30 5.53 11.28
CA TYR A 119 -31.05 5.03 10.70
C TYR A 119 -30.31 6.09 9.85
N LYS A 120 -31.07 6.92 9.13
CA LYS A 120 -30.57 7.99 8.25
C LYS A 120 -29.87 9.14 8.99
N ASN A 121 -30.19 9.37 10.26
CA ASN A 121 -29.51 10.37 11.09
C ASN A 121 -28.28 9.77 11.80
N LEU A 122 -28.32 8.48 12.14
CA LEU A 122 -27.18 7.70 12.63
C LEU A 122 -26.06 7.61 11.56
N GLU A 123 -26.44 7.37 10.31
CA GLU A 123 -25.51 7.30 9.19
C GLU A 123 -24.79 8.64 8.91
N LYS A 124 -25.50 9.77 9.06
CA LYS A 124 -24.91 11.12 8.90
C LYS A 124 -23.86 11.43 9.98
N VAL A 125 -24.08 10.98 11.21
CA VAL A 125 -23.13 11.14 12.32
C VAL A 125 -21.89 10.27 12.09
N PHE A 126 -22.04 9.02 11.64
CA PHE A 126 -20.90 8.17 11.29
C PHE A 126 -20.10 8.67 10.07
N ARG A 127 -20.76 9.28 9.08
CA ARG A 127 -20.08 9.91 7.93
C ARG A 127 -19.27 11.14 8.35
N SER A 128 -19.73 11.91 9.34
CA SER A 128 -18.97 13.06 9.90
C SER A 128 -17.72 12.61 10.66
N VAL A 129 -17.80 11.51 11.43
CA VAL A 129 -16.66 10.98 12.20
C VAL A 129 -15.59 10.32 11.31
N LYS A 130 -15.96 9.82 10.12
CA LYS A 130 -15.01 9.28 9.13
C LYS A 130 -14.19 10.36 8.42
N ASN A 131 -14.71 11.59 8.32
CA ASN A 131 -14.01 12.70 7.66
C ASN A 131 -13.02 13.43 8.58
N ASP A 132 -13.13 13.29 9.91
CA ASP A 132 -12.31 14.01 10.89
C ASP A 132 -11.24 13.14 11.60
N GLY A 133 -10.62 12.20 10.88
CA GLY A 133 -9.24 11.75 11.12
C GLY A 133 -8.84 11.26 12.53
N ILE A 134 -9.41 10.14 13.03
CA ILE A 134 -8.91 9.48 14.24
C ILE A 134 -8.52 8.01 13.97
N ARG A 135 -7.20 7.77 14.04
CA ARG A 135 -6.43 6.51 13.81
C ARG A 135 -6.48 5.55 15.02
N LEU A 136 -6.34 4.24 14.75
CA LEU A 136 -5.93 3.19 15.71
C LEU A 136 -4.57 2.56 15.28
N THR A 137 -3.79 2.12 16.27
CA THR A 137 -2.30 2.22 16.33
C THR A 137 -1.49 0.90 16.35
N TYR A 138 -0.52 0.80 15.42
CA TYR A 138 0.94 0.56 15.53
C TYR A 138 1.61 -0.58 16.36
N ASN A 139 0.98 -1.30 17.30
CA ASN A 139 1.78 -2.15 18.22
C ASN A 139 2.08 -3.61 17.81
N LYS A 140 1.76 -4.06 16.59
CA LYS A 140 2.12 -5.42 16.13
C LYS A 140 3.52 -5.55 15.51
N ILE A 141 4.24 -4.44 15.30
CA ILE A 141 5.57 -4.46 14.66
C ILE A 141 6.70 -4.69 15.68
N ILE A 142 6.51 -4.37 16.96
CA ILE A 142 7.58 -4.40 17.97
C ILE A 142 8.05 -5.82 18.33
N ASN A 143 7.20 -6.85 18.20
CA ASN A 143 7.56 -8.21 18.63
C ASN A 143 8.39 -9.01 17.62
N LYS A 144 8.64 -8.51 16.40
CA LYS A 144 9.58 -9.16 15.45
C LYS A 144 11.03 -8.67 15.61
N PHE A 145 11.26 -7.55 16.33
CA PHE A 145 12.57 -6.91 16.44
C PHE A 145 13.26 -7.06 17.82
N ASN A 146 12.64 -7.72 18.80
CA ASN A 146 13.30 -7.97 20.11
C ASN A 146 14.18 -9.23 20.16
N ASN A 147 14.37 -9.94 19.03
CA ASN A 147 15.17 -11.17 18.98
C ASN A 147 16.48 -11.05 18.18
N VAL A 148 17.01 -9.85 17.95
CA VAL A 148 18.38 -9.70 17.42
C VAL A 148 19.29 -9.36 18.58
N GLY A 149 20.03 -10.38 19.06
CA GLY A 149 20.99 -10.25 20.13
C GLY A 149 22.11 -9.27 19.79
N THR A 150 22.56 -8.54 20.82
CA THR A 150 23.71 -7.63 20.74
C THR A 150 25.01 -8.43 20.55
N GLY A 151 25.37 -8.69 19.30
CA GLY A 151 26.72 -9.04 18.89
C GLY A 151 27.58 -7.78 18.72
N ASN A 152 28.88 -7.88 18.99
CA ASN A 152 29.85 -6.79 18.86
C ASN A 152 29.75 -6.12 17.48
N LEU A 153 29.39 -4.84 17.46
CA LEU A 153 29.26 -4.02 16.25
C LEU A 153 30.65 -3.61 15.76
N GLU A 154 31.12 -4.22 14.67
CA GLU A 154 32.14 -3.61 13.84
C GLU A 154 31.58 -2.31 13.22
N GLN A 155 32.36 -1.23 13.22
CA GLN A 155 31.95 0.05 12.64
C GLN A 155 31.88 -0.08 11.11
N GLU A 156 30.68 -0.30 10.62
CA GLU A 156 30.38 -0.46 9.21
C GLU A 156 30.47 0.90 8.47
N ILE A 157 31.18 0.98 7.33
CA ILE A 157 31.41 2.22 6.53
C ILE A 157 30.19 2.60 5.67
N ILE A 158 29.46 3.65 6.01
CA ILE A 158 28.19 3.96 5.33
C ILE A 158 28.41 4.46 3.89
N GLU A 159 28.03 3.64 2.90
CA GLU A 159 28.04 3.97 1.48
C GLU A 159 26.67 4.54 1.02
N PRO A 160 26.59 5.82 0.63
CA PRO A 160 25.35 6.48 0.18
C PRO A 160 25.06 6.37 -1.33
N TYR A 161 24.05 7.11 -1.80
CA TYR A 161 23.48 7.04 -3.15
C TYR A 161 23.98 8.20 -4.05
N PHE A 162 24.06 7.99 -5.37
CA PHE A 162 24.49 8.99 -6.36
C PHE A 162 23.35 9.45 -7.29
N PHE A 163 23.20 10.77 -7.48
CA PHE A 163 22.31 11.36 -8.50
C PHE A 163 22.90 12.63 -9.07
N ILE A 164 22.55 12.94 -10.32
CA ILE A 164 22.92 14.17 -11.02
C ILE A 164 21.64 14.83 -11.58
N ASP A 165 21.36 16.07 -11.16
CA ASP A 165 20.26 16.91 -11.67
C ASP A 165 20.82 17.86 -12.75
N GLU A 166 20.85 17.43 -14.00
CA GLU A 166 21.55 18.16 -15.09
C GLU A 166 20.73 19.28 -15.75
N SER A 167 19.44 19.42 -15.46
CA SER A 167 18.53 20.26 -16.27
C SER A 167 17.80 21.40 -15.55
N TYR A 168 17.99 21.57 -14.23
CA TYR A 168 17.32 22.64 -13.49
C TYR A 168 18.08 23.97 -13.54
N GLN A 169 17.48 25.01 -14.12
CA GLN A 169 17.97 26.39 -14.03
C GLN A 169 17.20 27.15 -12.93
N TYR A 170 17.94 27.76 -12.01
CA TYR A 170 17.41 28.43 -10.82
C TYR A 170 17.96 29.86 -10.69
N GLU A 171 17.14 30.76 -10.14
CA GLU A 171 17.53 32.11 -9.74
C GLU A 171 17.51 32.24 -8.20
N PRO A 172 18.67 32.37 -7.52
CA PRO A 172 18.74 32.44 -6.07
C PRO A 172 18.08 33.68 -5.47
N SER A 173 17.26 33.47 -4.43
CA SER A 173 16.76 34.50 -3.53
C SER A 173 17.67 34.60 -2.28
N GLU A 174 17.97 35.80 -1.80
CA GLU A 174 18.79 36.01 -0.60
C GLU A 174 17.96 36.32 0.66
N ASN A 175 16.65 36.11 0.61
CA ASN A 175 15.72 36.60 1.64
C ASN A 175 15.89 35.96 3.02
N HIS A 176 16.48 34.76 3.10
CA HIS A 176 16.60 34.00 4.35
C HIS A 176 18.04 33.58 4.62
N ASN A 177 18.47 33.75 5.89
CA ASN A 177 19.78 33.29 6.36
C ASN A 177 19.76 31.77 6.59
N ILE A 178 20.30 31.02 5.62
CA ILE A 178 20.33 29.56 5.65
C ILE A 178 21.77 29.09 5.93
N ILE A 179 21.92 28.28 6.98
CA ILE A 179 23.20 27.67 7.39
C ILE A 179 23.10 26.16 7.14
N LEU A 180 24.02 25.61 6.34
CA LEU A 180 24.13 24.16 6.13
C LEU A 180 25.05 23.55 7.18
N ILE A 181 24.54 22.60 7.95
CA ILE A 181 25.32 21.77 8.86
C ILE A 181 25.59 20.42 8.18
N ILE A 182 26.86 20.10 7.97
CA ILE A 182 27.31 18.78 7.51
C ILE A 182 27.71 17.97 8.74
N ASN A 183 27.04 16.86 9.00
CA ASN A 183 27.39 15.93 10.05
C ASN A 183 28.30 14.82 9.50
N SER A 184 29.61 15.02 9.65
CA SER A 184 30.68 14.08 9.29
C SER A 184 31.22 13.31 10.49
N THR A 185 30.38 13.03 11.50
CA THR A 185 30.82 12.30 12.70
C THR A 185 30.78 10.77 12.54
N ASN A 186 30.00 10.25 11.59
CA ASN A 186 29.89 8.81 11.27
C ASN A 186 30.97 8.36 10.27
N ASN A 187 31.40 7.09 10.35
CA ASN A 187 32.38 6.53 9.43
C ASN A 187 31.86 6.49 7.97
N ILE A 188 32.66 6.97 7.02
CA ILE A 188 32.27 7.14 5.61
C ILE A 188 33.46 6.97 4.66
N SER A 189 33.23 6.40 3.47
CA SER A 189 34.27 6.30 2.45
C SER A 189 34.55 7.64 1.75
N LYS A 190 35.77 7.77 1.25
CA LYS A 190 36.26 8.98 0.60
C LYS A 190 35.42 9.38 -0.61
N ASP A 191 35.06 8.43 -1.45
CA ASP A 191 34.34 8.70 -2.71
C ASP A 191 32.99 9.35 -2.47
N TYR A 192 32.33 8.94 -1.39
CA TYR A 192 31.03 9.46 -1.01
C TYR A 192 31.08 10.79 -0.31
N TYR A 193 32.06 10.99 0.58
CA TYR A 193 32.32 12.32 1.13
C TYR A 193 32.55 13.33 0.00
N LEU A 194 33.37 12.98 -0.99
CA LEU A 194 33.62 13.83 -2.16
C LEU A 194 32.36 14.17 -2.96
N GLN A 195 31.38 13.28 -2.99
CA GLN A 195 30.14 13.47 -3.75
C GLN A 195 29.14 14.35 -3.01
N THR A 196 29.06 14.21 -1.68
CA THR A 196 28.43 15.23 -0.82
C THR A 196 29.02 16.61 -1.09
N ILE A 197 30.36 16.74 -1.05
CA ILE A 197 31.05 18.01 -1.32
C ILE A 197 30.69 18.57 -2.70
N LYS A 198 30.71 17.75 -3.75
CA LYS A 198 30.34 18.16 -5.12
C LYS A 198 28.90 18.67 -5.20
N SER A 199 27.95 17.96 -4.59
CA SER A 199 26.53 18.33 -4.61
C SER A 199 26.26 19.67 -3.93
N ILE A 200 26.96 19.94 -2.82
CA ILE A 200 26.85 21.17 -2.03
C ILE A 200 27.50 22.34 -2.77
N LYS A 201 28.70 22.11 -3.34
CA LYS A 201 29.44 23.15 -4.07
C LYS A 201 28.61 23.73 -5.22
N ASN A 202 27.80 22.90 -5.88
CA ASN A 202 26.93 23.33 -6.98
C ASN A 202 25.75 24.22 -6.53
N GLN A 203 25.44 24.30 -5.23
CA GLN A 203 24.34 25.08 -4.69
C GLN A 203 24.73 26.45 -4.11
N GLN A 204 26.02 26.78 -4.13
CA GLN A 204 26.53 28.10 -3.69
C GLN A 204 26.05 28.54 -2.29
N ILE A 205 25.95 27.59 -1.36
CA ILE A 205 25.52 27.86 0.02
C ILE A 205 26.53 28.80 0.70
N LYS A 206 26.02 29.89 1.29
CA LYS A 206 26.84 30.97 1.85
C LYS A 206 27.63 30.56 3.09
N THR A 207 26.99 29.80 3.99
CA THR A 207 27.55 29.42 5.28
C THR A 207 27.42 27.92 5.48
N ILE A 208 28.56 27.26 5.68
CA ILE A 208 28.62 25.81 5.90
C ILE A 208 29.37 25.56 7.22
N ILE A 209 28.83 24.69 8.06
CA ILE A 209 29.50 24.20 9.26
C ILE A 209 29.61 22.68 9.14
N ASN A 210 30.84 22.15 9.17
CA ASN A 210 31.08 20.72 9.13
C ASN A 210 31.50 20.23 10.51
N VAL A 211 30.65 19.40 11.13
CA VAL A 211 30.93 18.79 12.43
C VAL A 211 31.49 17.39 12.18
N TYR A 212 32.70 17.11 12.63
CA TYR A 212 33.41 15.87 12.30
C TYR A 212 33.99 15.17 13.53
N SER A 213 34.14 13.85 13.45
CA SER A 213 34.76 13.04 14.50
C SER A 213 36.28 12.87 14.25
N PRO A 214 37.08 12.54 15.28
CA PRO A 214 38.51 12.26 15.11
C PRO A 214 38.81 11.23 14.01
N THR A 215 37.93 10.24 13.82
CA THR A 215 38.06 9.20 12.78
C THR A 215 38.07 9.78 11.36
N ASN A 216 37.28 10.83 11.11
CA ASN A 216 37.15 11.46 9.80
C ASN A 216 38.04 12.71 9.65
N GLU A 217 38.84 13.07 10.65
CA GLU A 217 39.65 14.30 10.68
C GLU A 217 40.55 14.43 9.44
N LYS A 218 41.24 13.35 9.07
CA LYS A 218 42.10 13.36 7.87
C LYS A 218 41.29 13.61 6.59
N LEU A 219 40.15 12.93 6.43
CA LEU A 219 39.29 13.05 5.26
C LEU A 219 38.70 14.46 5.14
N VAL A 220 38.18 15.00 6.24
CA VAL A 220 37.57 16.33 6.27
C VAL A 220 38.61 17.40 5.97
N LEU A 221 39.75 17.38 6.66
CA LEU A 221 40.80 18.40 6.47
C LEU A 221 41.45 18.35 5.08
N GLU A 222 41.55 17.18 4.45
CA GLU A 222 42.14 17.02 3.11
C GLU A 222 41.27 17.60 1.99
N TYR A 223 39.94 17.50 2.10
CA TYR A 223 39.01 17.87 1.02
C TYR A 223 38.23 19.16 1.29
N ASN A 224 38.46 19.82 2.42
CA ASN A 224 37.68 20.99 2.80
C ASN A 224 37.95 22.23 1.95
N ASP A 225 39.10 22.34 1.31
CA ASP A 225 39.42 23.42 0.36
C ASP A 225 38.42 23.47 -0.82
N LEU A 226 37.67 22.39 -1.05
CA LEU A 226 36.60 22.32 -2.04
C LEU A 226 35.30 23.01 -1.61
N LEU A 227 35.08 23.19 -0.31
CA LEU A 227 33.95 23.91 0.28
C LEU A 227 34.36 25.33 0.70
N LYS A 228 34.05 26.32 -0.14
CA LYS A 228 34.22 27.73 0.25
C LYS A 228 33.32 28.05 1.45
N ASN A 229 33.79 28.89 2.37
CA ASN A 229 33.04 29.34 3.56
C ASN A 229 32.58 28.22 4.51
N CYS A 230 33.37 27.14 4.61
CA CYS A 230 33.12 26.05 5.55
C CYS A 230 33.95 26.19 6.83
N THR A 231 33.28 26.20 7.98
CA THR A 231 33.90 26.13 9.31
C THR A 231 33.86 24.69 9.81
N ASN A 232 35.01 24.12 10.19
CA ASN A 232 35.06 22.76 10.73
C ASN A 232 35.10 22.76 12.26
N ILE A 233 34.30 21.90 12.85
CA ILE A 233 34.19 21.77 14.30
C ILE A 233 34.39 20.31 14.67
N LYS A 234 35.44 20.05 15.45
CA LYS A 234 35.74 18.72 15.96
C LYS A 234 34.76 18.36 17.07
N CYS A 235 34.18 17.17 17.00
CA CYS A 235 33.31 16.60 18.01
C CYS A 235 33.84 15.24 18.45
N GLU A 236 34.12 15.09 19.75
CA GLU A 236 34.64 13.84 20.35
C GLU A 236 33.58 12.73 20.42
N LYS A 237 32.36 12.97 19.94
CA LYS A 237 31.24 12.03 19.99
C LYS A 237 30.60 11.89 18.62
N ILE A 238 30.06 10.71 18.36
CA ILE A 238 29.19 10.47 17.20
C ILE A 238 27.84 11.13 17.47
N LEU A 239 27.39 11.98 16.55
CA LEU A 239 26.08 12.64 16.61
C LEU A 239 25.13 11.87 15.69
N SER A 240 24.37 10.93 16.24
CA SER A 240 23.56 10.01 15.45
C SER A 240 22.14 10.51 15.16
N THR A 241 21.70 11.60 15.80
CA THR A 241 20.35 12.16 15.64
C THR A 241 20.35 13.67 15.40
N ASN A 242 19.27 14.18 14.79
CA ASN A 242 19.04 15.63 14.68
C ASN A 242 18.97 16.29 16.07
N ASP A 243 18.44 15.62 17.09
CA ASP A 243 18.42 16.12 18.46
C ASP A 243 19.83 16.29 19.03
N ASP A 244 20.71 15.32 18.81
CA ASP A 244 22.10 15.38 19.29
C ASP A 244 22.87 16.50 18.61
N LEU A 245 22.63 16.68 17.30
CA LEU A 245 23.23 17.77 16.54
C LEU A 245 22.67 19.14 16.95
N LEU A 246 21.36 19.27 17.16
CA LEU A 246 20.74 20.52 17.64
C LEU A 246 21.18 20.88 19.06
N LYS A 247 21.31 19.89 19.95
CA LYS A 247 21.91 20.10 21.28
C LYS A 247 23.39 20.50 21.18
N PHE A 248 24.13 19.91 20.23
CA PHE A 248 25.51 20.29 19.97
C PHE A 248 25.61 21.75 19.49
N ILE A 249 24.77 22.15 18.54
CA ILE A 249 24.67 23.53 18.03
C ILE A 249 24.40 24.51 19.18
N LYS A 250 23.43 24.20 20.04
CA LYS A 250 23.08 25.02 21.21
C LYS A 250 24.21 25.09 22.25
N SER A 251 24.81 23.96 22.59
CA SER A 251 25.82 23.89 23.66
C SER A 251 27.17 24.51 23.28
N ASN A 252 27.48 24.61 21.98
CA ASN A 252 28.70 25.24 21.47
C ASN A 252 28.47 26.67 20.98
N ASP A 253 27.31 27.26 21.28
CA ASP A 253 26.93 28.62 20.89
C ASP A 253 27.09 28.89 19.38
N LEU A 254 26.81 27.86 18.58
CA LEU A 254 26.81 27.94 17.11
C LEU A 254 25.50 28.52 16.57
N ASP A 255 24.64 28.97 17.49
CA ASP A 255 23.30 29.39 17.18
C ASP A 255 23.26 30.87 16.78
N SER A 256 23.17 31.14 15.48
CA SER A 256 23.11 32.50 14.93
C SER A 256 21.71 33.07 14.98
N ARG A 257 21.60 34.36 15.36
CA ARG A 257 20.33 35.11 15.34
C ARG A 257 19.67 35.03 13.96
N ASP A 258 18.39 34.63 13.94
CA ASP A 258 17.51 34.66 12.76
C ASP A 258 18.02 33.76 11.60
N ALA A 259 18.48 32.55 11.95
CA ALA A 259 18.98 31.57 11.00
C ALA A 259 18.08 30.33 10.88
N TYR A 260 18.03 29.77 9.67
CA TYR A 260 17.50 28.45 9.37
C TYR A 260 18.64 27.45 9.20
N TYR A 261 18.61 26.37 9.96
CA TYR A 261 19.59 25.29 9.85
C TYR A 261 19.07 24.20 8.94
N ILE A 262 19.83 23.89 7.88
CA ILE A 262 19.65 22.68 7.07
C ILE A 262 20.67 21.66 7.57
N ILE A 263 20.21 20.47 7.93
CA ILE A 263 21.09 19.38 8.39
C ILE A 263 21.27 18.36 7.26
N LEU A 264 22.52 18.05 6.94
CA LEU A 264 22.94 17.05 5.96
C LEU A 264 23.95 16.09 6.58
N THR A 265 23.79 14.79 6.39
CA THR A 265 24.79 13.82 6.86
C THR A 265 25.85 13.62 5.79
N SER A 266 27.13 13.51 6.17
CA SER A 266 28.19 13.18 5.24
C SER A 266 27.82 11.90 4.49
N GLY A 267 27.91 11.97 3.17
CA GLY A 267 27.49 10.92 2.25
C GLY A 267 26.18 11.21 1.52
N ASP A 268 25.29 11.99 2.12
CA ASP A 268 24.09 12.43 1.39
C ASP A 268 24.46 13.48 0.33
N CYS A 269 23.66 13.56 -0.73
CA CYS A 269 23.77 14.60 -1.74
C CYS A 269 22.53 15.52 -1.69
N LEU A 270 22.71 16.79 -2.02
CA LEU A 270 21.62 17.73 -2.18
C LEU A 270 21.36 18.00 -3.67
N ALA A 271 20.08 18.05 -4.08
CA ALA A 271 19.69 18.45 -5.43
C ALA A 271 20.05 19.91 -5.70
N SER A 272 20.38 20.24 -6.94
CA SER A 272 20.61 21.65 -7.33
C SER A 272 19.37 22.52 -7.07
N SER A 273 18.17 21.94 -7.14
CA SER A 273 16.89 22.59 -6.86
C SER A 273 16.50 22.69 -5.38
N THR A 274 17.22 22.02 -4.46
CA THR A 274 16.80 21.91 -3.04
C THR A 274 16.73 23.27 -2.36
N LEU A 275 17.81 24.05 -2.43
CA LEU A 275 17.87 25.35 -1.75
C LEU A 275 16.78 26.31 -2.26
N GLY A 276 16.53 26.32 -3.57
CA GLY A 276 15.50 27.17 -4.16
C GLY A 276 14.09 26.84 -3.70
N ARG A 277 13.77 25.54 -3.59
CA ARG A 277 12.47 25.10 -3.05
C ARG A 277 12.31 25.40 -1.57
N VAL A 278 13.38 25.32 -0.79
CA VAL A 278 13.37 25.76 0.61
C VAL A 278 13.10 27.25 0.70
N GLN A 279 13.77 28.07 -0.10
CA GLN A 279 13.56 29.52 -0.12
C GLN A 279 12.13 29.87 -0.55
N GLU A 280 11.63 29.30 -1.64
CA GLU A 280 10.24 29.48 -2.09
C GLU A 280 9.25 29.11 -0.99
N ALA A 281 9.49 28.00 -0.28
CA ALA A 281 8.65 27.60 0.83
C ALA A 281 8.70 28.60 1.98
N LEU A 282 9.85 29.18 2.31
CA LEU A 282 9.99 30.20 3.35
C LEU A 282 9.41 31.56 2.94
N ASP A 283 9.52 31.95 1.67
CA ASP A 283 8.99 33.21 1.14
C ASP A 283 7.45 33.19 1.14
N HIS A 284 6.83 32.04 0.85
CA HIS A 284 5.38 31.91 0.72
C HIS A 284 4.67 31.33 1.94
N ASN A 285 5.41 30.76 2.88
CA ASN A 285 4.85 30.17 4.09
C ASN A 285 5.56 30.71 5.31
N ASN A 286 4.81 31.04 6.35
CA ASN A 286 5.35 31.45 7.66
C ASN A 286 5.91 30.24 8.45
N ALA A 287 6.59 29.32 7.76
CA ALA A 287 7.10 28.08 8.29
C ALA A 287 8.34 28.34 9.15
N LYS A 288 8.36 27.77 10.35
CA LYS A 288 9.55 27.75 11.21
C LYS A 288 10.27 26.41 11.12
N ILE A 289 9.57 25.39 10.63
CA ILE A 289 10.12 24.08 10.32
C ILE A 289 9.68 23.71 8.91
N ILE A 290 10.63 23.40 8.04
CA ILE A 290 10.35 22.73 6.78
C ILE A 290 10.77 21.28 6.88
N THR A 291 9.84 20.45 6.45
CA THR A 291 10.04 19.02 6.26
C THR A 291 9.90 18.70 4.78
N PHE A 292 10.52 17.61 4.36
CA PHE A 292 10.43 17.10 3.01
C PHE A 292 9.66 15.80 3.05
N ASN A 293 8.69 15.63 2.14
CA ASN A 293 7.91 14.41 2.02
C ASN A 293 8.69 13.39 1.17
N GLU A 294 9.88 13.02 1.64
CA GLU A 294 10.84 12.14 0.94
C GLU A 294 10.93 10.77 1.62
N ASP A 295 11.10 9.73 0.80
CA ASP A 295 11.60 8.41 1.21
C ASP A 295 13.14 8.42 1.20
N ARG A 296 13.78 7.90 2.25
CA ARG A 296 15.24 7.72 2.29
C ARG A 296 15.55 6.29 2.73
N ILE A 297 16.62 5.69 2.21
CA ILE A 297 17.08 4.34 2.60
C ILE A 297 18.58 4.40 2.94
N LEU A 298 18.97 3.87 4.10
CA LEU A 298 20.37 3.51 4.40
C LEU A 298 20.46 2.00 4.48
N ARG A 299 21.43 1.40 3.79
CA ARG A 299 22.01 0.08 4.15
C ARG A 299 20.99 -0.94 4.64
N GLU A 300 20.04 -1.27 3.78
CA GLU A 300 19.05 -2.34 4.00
C GLU A 300 17.92 -2.02 5.00
N ASP A 301 17.89 -0.84 5.63
CA ASP A 301 16.76 -0.36 6.43
C ASP A 301 15.98 0.75 5.70
N TYR A 302 14.70 0.46 5.40
CA TYR A 302 13.74 1.38 4.79
C TYR A 302 13.38 2.52 5.76
N ILE A 303 13.68 3.78 5.41
CA ILE A 303 13.06 4.94 6.04
C ILE A 303 11.82 5.39 5.29
N ALA A 304 10.66 5.07 5.87
CA ALA A 304 9.34 5.53 5.45
C ALA A 304 9.27 7.07 5.34
N PRO A 305 8.37 7.61 4.49
CA PRO A 305 8.30 9.03 4.25
C PRO A 305 7.96 9.78 5.52
N LEU A 306 8.57 10.95 5.70
CA LEU A 306 8.29 11.81 6.83
C LEU A 306 6.88 12.40 6.68
N TYR A 307 5.89 11.83 7.37
CA TYR A 307 4.58 12.45 7.43
C TYR A 307 4.64 13.70 8.31
N LYS A 308 3.80 14.70 8.04
CA LYS A 308 3.67 15.92 8.87
C LYS A 308 3.48 15.59 10.37
N GLU A 309 2.82 14.46 10.65
CA GLU A 309 2.63 13.94 12.03
C GLU A 309 3.91 13.41 12.71
N ASP A 310 4.95 13.07 11.96
CA ASP A 310 6.22 12.51 12.47
C ASP A 310 7.18 13.59 12.96
N ALA A 311 7.09 14.80 12.40
CA ALA A 311 7.76 16.00 12.93
C ALA A 311 7.15 16.47 14.27
N ILE A 312 5.87 16.19 14.48
CA ILE A 312 5.12 16.58 15.70
C ILE A 312 5.32 15.56 16.83
N ASN A 313 5.40 14.26 16.50
CA ASN A 313 5.29 13.24 17.54
C ASN A 313 6.61 12.69 18.09
N GLN A 314 7.77 12.85 17.43
CA GLN A 314 9.14 12.33 17.74
C GLN A 314 9.27 10.97 18.51
N LYS A 315 8.20 10.20 18.65
CA LYS A 315 8.07 8.97 19.45
C LYS A 315 8.15 7.73 18.58
N ARG A 316 8.20 7.89 17.25
CA ARG A 316 8.68 6.83 16.36
C ARG A 316 10.18 6.68 16.60
N ASN A 317 10.53 5.68 17.41
CA ASN A 317 11.85 5.09 17.56
C ASN A 317 13.04 6.06 17.64
N LYS A 318 13.47 6.36 18.86
CA LYS A 318 14.78 6.99 19.14
C LYS A 318 15.99 6.21 18.61
N ASN A 319 15.79 4.95 18.18
CA ASN A 319 16.83 4.03 17.73
C ASN A 319 16.73 3.69 16.23
N VAL A 320 15.93 4.43 15.46
CA VAL A 320 15.84 4.24 14.02
C VAL A 320 16.65 5.36 13.36
N ILE A 321 17.76 5.00 12.71
CA ILE A 321 18.77 5.91 12.16
C ILE A 321 18.21 6.58 10.90
N PHE A 322 17.33 7.56 11.05
CA PHE A 322 16.69 8.23 9.90
C PHE A 322 17.26 9.63 9.69
N ARG A 323 18.00 9.76 8.57
CA ARG A 323 18.55 10.98 7.97
C ARG A 323 17.44 11.88 7.40
N LYS A 324 16.80 12.66 8.27
CA LYS A 324 15.78 13.64 7.88
C LYS A 324 16.49 14.91 7.43
N ALA A 325 16.31 15.33 6.17
CA ALA A 325 16.52 16.73 5.87
C ALA A 325 15.49 17.51 6.69
N LEU A 326 15.99 18.31 7.63
CA LEU A 326 15.20 19.18 8.48
C LEU A 326 15.72 20.57 8.23
N VAL A 327 14.82 21.48 7.85
CA VAL A 327 15.11 22.90 7.92
C VAL A 327 14.41 23.42 9.17
N ILE A 328 15.17 23.92 10.13
CA ILE A 328 14.61 24.39 11.40
C ILE A 328 15.11 25.79 11.70
N HIS A 329 14.18 26.68 12.01
CA HIS A 329 14.49 28.02 12.47
C HIS A 329 15.03 27.99 13.90
N GLN A 330 16.05 28.79 14.18
CA GLN A 330 16.65 28.93 15.52
C GLN A 330 15.60 29.04 16.64
N SER A 331 14.57 29.87 16.42
CA SER A 331 13.61 30.24 17.47
C SER A 331 12.76 29.08 17.99
N VAL A 332 12.71 27.95 17.28
CA VAL A 332 11.89 26.79 17.64
C VAL A 332 12.72 25.56 17.98
N ILE A 333 14.05 25.68 18.06
CA ILE A 333 14.92 24.55 18.42
C ILE A 333 14.57 24.01 19.81
N GLU A 334 14.35 24.88 20.80
CA GLU A 334 13.99 24.45 22.16
C GLU A 334 12.62 23.76 22.20
N ASP A 335 11.62 24.36 21.57
CA ASP A 335 10.29 23.76 21.44
C ASP A 335 10.35 22.41 20.70
N TYR A 336 11.21 22.28 19.70
CA TYR A 336 11.46 21.03 18.99
C TYR A 336 12.06 19.97 19.91
N LEU A 337 13.12 20.29 20.64
CA LEU A 337 13.78 19.37 21.57
C LEU A 337 12.86 18.96 22.73
N GLU A 338 11.93 19.84 23.13
CA GLU A 338 10.96 19.59 24.20
C GLU A 338 9.64 18.97 23.72
N ASN A 339 9.49 18.70 22.42
CA ASN A 339 8.26 18.17 21.81
C ASN A 339 7.02 19.07 21.99
N LYS A 340 7.21 20.40 21.82
CA LYS A 340 6.19 21.45 21.98
C LYS A 340 5.85 22.18 20.67
N ILE A 341 6.22 21.63 19.52
CA ILE A 341 5.98 22.25 18.19
C ILE A 341 4.50 22.17 17.80
N ASN A 342 3.97 23.28 17.24
CA ASN A 342 2.63 23.31 16.67
C ASN A 342 2.63 22.90 15.20
N ILE A 343 1.52 22.30 14.76
CA ILE A 343 1.30 21.89 13.36
C ILE A 343 1.42 23.08 12.38
N SER A 344 1.02 24.27 12.84
CA SER A 344 1.08 25.51 12.08
C SER A 344 2.51 26.01 11.84
N ASP A 345 3.49 25.59 12.66
CA ASP A 345 4.89 25.96 12.48
C ASP A 345 5.59 25.09 11.41
N ILE A 346 4.94 24.02 10.95
CA ILE A 346 5.51 23.02 10.02
C ILE A 346 4.90 23.16 8.63
N HIS A 347 5.78 23.37 7.64
CA HIS A 347 5.47 23.23 6.22
C HIS A 347 6.15 21.98 5.64
N THR A 348 5.50 21.37 4.66
CA THR A 348 6.01 20.17 3.98
C THR A 348 6.09 20.44 2.49
N ILE A 349 7.30 20.33 1.94
CA ILE A 349 7.52 20.45 0.49
C ILE A 349 7.29 19.08 -0.13
N ASN A 350 6.28 18.98 -1.01
CA ASN A 350 5.91 17.73 -1.70
C ASN A 350 6.72 17.48 -2.98
N ASN A 351 7.25 18.55 -3.58
CA ASN A 351 7.96 18.49 -4.85
C ASN A 351 9.46 18.61 -4.62
N VAL A 352 10.08 17.69 -3.88
CA VAL A 352 11.52 17.46 -4.00
C VAL A 352 11.71 16.06 -4.57
N LEU A 353 12.09 15.98 -5.84
CA LEU A 353 12.25 14.73 -6.59
C LEU A 353 13.63 14.10 -6.34
N TYR A 354 13.86 13.44 -5.21
CA TYR A 354 15.06 12.61 -4.96
C TYR A 354 14.63 11.47 -4.01
N HIS A 355 14.80 10.15 -4.22
CA HIS A 355 15.40 9.32 -5.28
C HIS A 355 14.72 7.94 -5.36
N TYR A 356 14.66 7.36 -6.57
CA TYR A 356 14.31 5.95 -6.78
C TYR A 356 15.51 5.02 -6.52
N ARG A 357 15.30 3.90 -5.82
CA ARG A 357 16.22 2.76 -5.82
C ARG A 357 15.84 1.82 -6.97
N ILE A 358 16.68 1.77 -8.00
CA ILE A 358 16.98 0.55 -8.73
C ILE A 358 18.45 0.28 -8.41
N SER A 359 18.73 -0.71 -7.58
CA SER A 359 20.10 -1.24 -7.55
C SER A 359 20.28 -2.04 -8.84
N LYS A 360 21.18 -1.58 -9.72
CA LYS A 360 21.68 -2.45 -10.78
C LYS A 360 22.72 -3.35 -10.14
N ASN A 361 22.51 -4.65 -10.21
CA ASN A 361 23.42 -5.72 -9.74
C ASN A 361 23.35 -6.09 -8.27
N SER A 362 22.15 -6.42 -7.82
CA SER A 362 22.05 -7.66 -7.10
C SER A 362 21.95 -8.80 -8.11
N ASN A 363 22.89 -9.75 -8.11
CA ASN A 363 22.66 -11.01 -8.83
C ASN A 363 21.64 -11.91 -8.10
N LYS A 364 20.94 -11.41 -7.06
CA LYS A 364 19.96 -12.14 -6.26
C LYS A 364 18.56 -11.81 -6.76
N LEU A 365 17.94 -12.79 -7.38
CA LEU A 365 16.56 -12.77 -7.80
C LEU A 365 15.62 -12.70 -6.57
N SER A 366 14.61 -11.83 -6.63
CA SER A 366 13.53 -11.78 -5.66
C SER A 366 12.75 -13.11 -5.64
N ASN A 367 12.30 -13.53 -4.45
CA ASN A 367 11.43 -14.70 -4.29
C ASN A 367 9.96 -14.41 -4.64
N VAL A 368 9.62 -13.15 -4.94
CA VAL A 368 8.25 -12.76 -5.35
C VAL A 368 7.92 -13.39 -6.70
N LYS A 369 6.72 -13.95 -6.80
CA LYS A 369 6.23 -14.70 -7.97
C LYS A 369 5.18 -13.88 -8.74
N PRO A 370 5.50 -13.33 -9.92
CA PRO A 370 4.54 -12.61 -10.74
C PRO A 370 3.56 -13.56 -11.42
N ILE A 371 2.26 -13.29 -11.29
CA ILE A 371 1.19 -14.00 -12.00
C ILE A 371 0.55 -13.02 -12.99
N ALA A 372 0.54 -13.36 -14.27
CA ALA A 372 -0.09 -12.53 -15.29
C ALA A 372 -1.51 -13.02 -15.59
N PHE A 373 -2.50 -12.12 -15.64
CA PHE A 373 -3.83 -12.45 -16.14
C PHE A 373 -3.76 -12.86 -17.61
N TYR A 374 -4.54 -13.87 -18.00
CA TYR A 374 -4.48 -14.46 -19.33
C TYR A 374 -5.88 -14.52 -19.95
N LEU A 375 -6.04 -13.84 -21.08
CA LEU A 375 -7.28 -13.76 -21.85
C LEU A 375 -7.34 -14.90 -22.88
N PRO A 376 -8.36 -15.78 -22.82
CA PRO A 376 -8.49 -16.89 -23.76
C PRO A 376 -9.15 -16.49 -25.10
N GLN A 377 -9.61 -15.25 -25.27
CA GLN A 377 -10.47 -14.78 -26.38
C GLN A 377 -9.74 -14.50 -27.72
N TYR A 378 -8.71 -15.29 -28.02
CA TYR A 378 -7.98 -15.24 -29.30
C TYR A 378 -8.25 -16.49 -30.15
N HIS A 379 -9.51 -16.91 -30.20
CA HIS A 379 -10.02 -17.94 -31.08
C HIS A 379 -11.54 -17.76 -31.24
N ALA A 380 -12.08 -18.16 -32.39
CA ALA A 380 -13.51 -18.06 -32.63
C ALA A 380 -14.29 -19.14 -31.86
N ILE A 381 -15.46 -18.77 -31.36
CA ILE A 381 -16.45 -19.68 -30.80
C ILE A 381 -17.82 -19.39 -31.44
N PRO A 382 -18.71 -20.39 -31.57
CA PRO A 382 -20.02 -20.20 -32.21
C PRO A 382 -20.83 -19.03 -31.63
N GLU A 383 -20.77 -18.86 -30.31
CA GLU A 383 -21.48 -17.81 -29.59
C GLU A 383 -20.99 -16.41 -29.99
N ASN A 384 -19.68 -16.18 -29.98
CA ASN A 384 -19.11 -14.90 -30.39
C ASN A 384 -19.34 -14.62 -31.87
N ASP A 385 -19.31 -15.66 -32.72
CA ASP A 385 -19.62 -15.53 -34.14
C ASP A 385 -21.08 -15.08 -34.37
N GLU A 386 -22.01 -15.60 -33.57
CA GLU A 386 -23.42 -15.18 -33.57
C GLU A 386 -23.58 -13.74 -33.04
N TRP A 387 -22.87 -13.39 -31.97
CA TRP A 387 -23.05 -12.11 -31.28
C TRP A 387 -22.36 -10.93 -31.96
N TRP A 388 -21.19 -11.15 -32.56
CA TRP A 388 -20.26 -10.11 -33.02
C TRP A 388 -19.87 -10.24 -34.50
N GLY A 389 -20.29 -11.33 -35.15
CA GLY A 389 -19.99 -11.62 -36.55
C GLY A 389 -18.99 -12.76 -36.70
N LYS A 390 -19.10 -13.47 -37.82
CA LYS A 390 -18.31 -14.68 -38.11
C LYS A 390 -16.80 -14.45 -38.02
N GLY A 391 -16.10 -15.31 -37.28
CA GLY A 391 -14.66 -15.28 -37.08
C GLY A 391 -14.22 -14.26 -36.02
N PHE A 392 -15.12 -13.82 -35.12
CA PHE A 392 -14.78 -12.79 -34.15
C PHE A 392 -13.74 -13.27 -33.14
N THR A 393 -12.70 -12.46 -32.96
CA THR A 393 -11.73 -12.53 -31.87
C THR A 393 -11.39 -11.11 -31.43
N GLU A 394 -10.68 -10.95 -30.32
CA GLU A 394 -10.25 -9.60 -29.90
C GLU A 394 -9.35 -8.90 -30.93
N TRP A 395 -8.67 -9.64 -31.82
CA TRP A 395 -7.93 -9.04 -32.93
C TRP A 395 -8.80 -8.19 -33.86
N THR A 396 -10.08 -8.52 -34.00
CA THR A 396 -11.05 -7.73 -34.78
C THR A 396 -11.23 -6.32 -34.22
N ASN A 397 -11.09 -6.14 -32.90
CA ASN A 397 -11.16 -4.84 -32.25
C ASN A 397 -9.80 -4.13 -32.29
N VAL A 398 -8.73 -4.84 -31.94
CA VAL A 398 -7.35 -4.31 -31.91
C VAL A 398 -6.96 -3.68 -33.24
N THR A 399 -7.23 -4.38 -34.35
CA THR A 399 -6.88 -3.91 -35.71
C THR A 399 -7.68 -2.67 -36.17
N LYS A 400 -8.78 -2.34 -35.49
CA LYS A 400 -9.61 -1.15 -35.78
C LYS A 400 -9.28 0.04 -34.89
N GLY A 401 -8.34 -0.10 -33.95
CA GLY A 401 -7.94 1.00 -33.07
C GLY A 401 -7.42 2.19 -33.88
N GLU A 402 -7.90 3.39 -33.58
CA GLU A 402 -7.47 4.63 -34.22
C GLU A 402 -6.88 5.60 -33.19
N SER A 403 -5.88 6.37 -33.62
CA SER A 403 -5.27 7.41 -32.82
C SER A 403 -6.26 8.57 -32.61
N LEU A 404 -6.47 9.01 -31.36
CA LEU A 404 -7.45 10.05 -31.00
C LEU A 404 -6.80 11.41 -30.68
N PHE A 405 -5.48 11.45 -30.52
CA PHE A 405 -4.69 12.64 -30.25
C PHE A 405 -3.25 12.41 -30.67
N GLU A 406 -2.45 13.47 -30.78
CA GLU A 406 -1.06 13.35 -31.22
C GLU A 406 -0.22 12.55 -30.22
N GLY A 407 0.48 11.52 -30.71
CA GLY A 407 1.24 10.60 -29.87
C GLY A 407 0.42 9.47 -29.23
N HIS A 408 -0.89 9.39 -29.49
CA HIS A 408 -1.73 8.27 -29.05
C HIS A 408 -1.38 6.99 -29.83
N TYR A 409 -0.95 5.95 -29.11
CA TYR A 409 -0.53 4.69 -29.70
C TYR A 409 -1.72 3.75 -29.91
N GLN A 410 -2.35 3.89 -31.07
CA GLN A 410 -3.35 2.96 -31.60
C GLN A 410 -3.19 2.86 -33.12
N PRO A 411 -3.38 1.68 -33.73
CA PRO A 411 -3.60 0.40 -33.07
C PRO A 411 -2.31 -0.14 -32.40
N HIS A 412 -2.46 -0.97 -31.37
CA HIS A 412 -1.37 -1.81 -30.89
C HIS A 412 -1.15 -2.97 -31.87
N VAL A 413 0.09 -3.17 -32.34
CA VAL A 413 0.41 -4.20 -33.35
C VAL A 413 1.34 -5.25 -32.72
N PRO A 414 0.95 -6.54 -32.69
CA PRO A 414 1.80 -7.60 -32.17
C PRO A 414 3.04 -7.80 -33.04
N SER A 415 4.18 -8.05 -32.39
CA SER A 415 5.44 -8.30 -33.08
C SER A 415 5.66 -9.80 -33.35
N GLU A 416 6.57 -10.46 -32.65
CA GLU A 416 7.05 -11.82 -32.94
C GLU A 416 6.00 -12.93 -32.81
N LEU A 417 4.96 -12.72 -32.00
CA LEU A 417 3.85 -13.68 -31.84
C LEU A 417 2.76 -13.49 -32.90
N GLY A 418 2.68 -12.31 -33.53
CA GLY A 418 1.68 -11.95 -34.53
C GLY A 418 0.23 -12.05 -34.07
N TYR A 419 -0.70 -11.95 -35.02
CA TYR A 419 -2.14 -12.11 -34.80
C TYR A 419 -2.52 -13.61 -34.72
N TYR A 420 -2.13 -14.27 -33.64
CA TYR A 420 -2.26 -15.71 -33.46
C TYR A 420 -3.70 -16.20 -33.18
N ASN A 421 -3.93 -17.50 -33.34
CA ASN A 421 -5.11 -18.20 -32.84
C ASN A 421 -4.73 -19.22 -31.75
N LEU A 422 -5.26 -19.08 -30.53
CA LEU A 422 -4.91 -19.93 -29.37
C LEU A 422 -5.29 -21.41 -29.50
N VAL A 423 -6.12 -21.75 -30.48
CA VAL A 423 -6.59 -23.12 -30.69
C VAL A 423 -5.99 -23.73 -31.95
N GLU A 424 -5.94 -22.97 -33.04
CA GLU A 424 -5.45 -23.46 -34.32
C GLU A 424 -3.91 -23.45 -34.39
N ASP A 425 -3.26 -22.44 -33.81
CA ASP A 425 -1.81 -22.34 -33.78
C ASP A 425 -1.24 -23.16 -32.62
N LYS A 426 -1.07 -24.48 -32.83
CA LYS A 426 -0.63 -25.42 -31.79
C LYS A 426 0.68 -25.05 -31.06
N SER A 427 1.51 -24.21 -31.67
CA SER A 427 2.79 -23.76 -31.07
C SER A 427 2.66 -22.51 -30.19
N ILE A 428 1.55 -21.77 -30.24
CA ILE A 428 1.49 -20.44 -29.63
C ILE A 428 1.58 -20.49 -28.10
N GLN A 429 0.86 -21.42 -27.46
CA GLN A 429 0.91 -21.57 -26.01
C GLN A 429 2.31 -22.00 -25.54
N TYR A 430 3.03 -22.79 -26.33
CA TYR A 430 4.44 -23.12 -26.06
C TYR A 430 5.31 -21.87 -26.10
N LYS A 431 5.21 -21.06 -27.17
CA LYS A 431 5.98 -19.81 -27.31
C LYS A 431 5.68 -18.82 -26.18
N GLN A 432 4.41 -18.67 -25.81
CA GLN A 432 4.00 -17.80 -24.71
C GLN A 432 4.58 -18.27 -23.37
N ILE A 433 4.55 -19.58 -23.09
CA ILE A 433 5.14 -20.16 -21.89
C ILE A 433 6.66 -19.99 -21.87
N GLU A 434 7.34 -20.24 -22.99
CA GLU A 434 8.79 -20.06 -23.12
C GLU A 434 9.18 -18.60 -22.83
N LEU A 435 8.47 -17.65 -23.43
CA LEU A 435 8.69 -16.23 -23.23
C LEU A 435 8.39 -15.81 -21.78
N ALA A 436 7.29 -16.28 -21.20
CA ALA A 436 6.94 -16.02 -19.81
C ALA A 436 8.03 -16.51 -18.84
N LYS A 437 8.55 -17.73 -19.05
CA LYS A 437 9.66 -18.29 -18.27
C LYS A 437 10.94 -17.49 -18.43
N GLU A 438 11.28 -17.10 -19.65
CA GLU A 438 12.50 -16.33 -19.95
C GLU A 438 12.57 -15.01 -19.18
N TYR A 439 11.43 -14.36 -18.99
CA TYR A 439 11.31 -13.06 -18.35
C TYR A 439 10.81 -13.11 -16.89
N GLY A 440 10.73 -14.30 -16.30
CA GLY A 440 10.50 -14.47 -14.86
C GLY A 440 9.04 -14.40 -14.43
N ILE A 441 8.08 -14.54 -15.35
CA ILE A 441 6.67 -14.75 -14.99
C ILE A 441 6.55 -16.14 -14.35
N HIS A 442 5.92 -16.21 -13.18
CA HIS A 442 5.77 -17.46 -12.45
C HIS A 442 4.64 -18.32 -13.01
N GLY A 443 3.53 -17.70 -13.43
CA GLY A 443 2.38 -18.43 -13.94
C GLY A 443 1.29 -17.54 -14.53
N PHE A 444 0.27 -18.17 -15.11
CA PHE A 444 -0.88 -17.48 -15.70
C PHE A 444 -2.14 -17.63 -14.85
N CYS A 445 -2.91 -16.54 -14.73
CA CYS A 445 -4.26 -16.56 -14.18
C CYS A 445 -5.27 -16.50 -15.32
N TYR A 446 -5.82 -17.64 -15.71
CA TYR A 446 -6.79 -17.71 -16.79
C TYR A 446 -8.12 -17.10 -16.36
N TYR A 447 -8.68 -16.21 -17.19
CA TYR A 447 -10.10 -15.91 -17.09
C TYR A 447 -10.90 -17.18 -17.38
N TYR A 448 -11.75 -17.54 -16.44
CA TYR A 448 -12.57 -18.73 -16.51
C TYR A 448 -14.02 -18.33 -16.64
N TYR A 449 -14.59 -18.57 -17.82
CA TYR A 449 -15.96 -18.23 -18.17
C TYR A 449 -16.84 -19.47 -18.03
N TRP A 450 -17.56 -19.52 -16.92
CA TRP A 450 -18.51 -20.58 -16.61
C TRP A 450 -19.85 -19.95 -16.26
N PHE A 451 -20.90 -20.41 -16.94
CA PHE A 451 -22.26 -19.86 -16.92
C PHE A 451 -23.28 -20.96 -16.66
N ASN A 452 -23.63 -21.19 -15.39
CA ASN A 452 -24.65 -22.15 -14.97
C ASN A 452 -24.49 -23.55 -15.63
N GLY A 453 -23.26 -24.07 -15.68
CA GLY A 453 -22.90 -25.36 -16.29
C GLY A 453 -22.37 -25.29 -17.71
N LYS A 454 -22.42 -24.12 -18.37
CA LYS A 454 -21.84 -23.91 -19.70
C LYS A 454 -20.49 -23.19 -19.59
N ARG A 455 -19.42 -23.82 -20.08
CA ARG A 455 -18.12 -23.16 -20.27
C ARG A 455 -18.09 -22.45 -21.62
N LEU A 456 -17.43 -21.29 -21.69
CA LEU A 456 -17.10 -20.58 -22.92
C LEU A 456 -15.61 -20.24 -22.93
N LEU A 457 -15.02 -20.11 -24.12
CA LEU A 457 -13.59 -19.81 -24.31
C LEU A 457 -12.64 -20.78 -23.58
N GLU A 458 -13.10 -22.00 -23.32
CA GLU A 458 -12.43 -22.99 -22.47
C GLU A 458 -11.24 -23.67 -23.14
N LYS A 459 -11.21 -23.68 -24.48
CA LYS A 459 -10.25 -24.46 -25.27
C LYS A 459 -8.78 -24.21 -24.92
N PRO A 460 -8.29 -22.97 -24.72
CA PRO A 460 -6.89 -22.75 -24.37
C PRO A 460 -6.50 -23.35 -23.01
N LEU A 461 -7.41 -23.34 -22.02
CA LEU A 461 -7.18 -23.98 -20.74
C LEU A 461 -7.29 -25.51 -20.85
N ASP A 462 -8.26 -26.01 -21.62
CA ASP A 462 -8.39 -27.45 -21.88
C ASP A 462 -7.15 -28.01 -22.60
N ASN A 463 -6.56 -27.26 -23.54
CA ASN A 463 -5.28 -27.58 -24.17
C ASN A 463 -4.16 -27.71 -23.13
N LEU A 464 -4.03 -26.73 -22.22
CA LEU A 464 -3.06 -26.76 -21.13
C LEU A 464 -3.24 -27.99 -20.24
N LEU A 465 -4.48 -28.34 -19.90
CA LEU A 465 -4.80 -29.49 -19.05
C LEU A 465 -4.50 -30.83 -19.73
N ALA A 466 -4.81 -30.94 -21.02
CA ALA A 466 -4.64 -32.14 -21.83
C ALA A 466 -3.18 -32.41 -22.21
N ASP A 467 -2.42 -31.36 -22.52
CA ASP A 467 -1.02 -31.45 -22.93
C ASP A 467 -0.08 -31.14 -21.75
N LYS A 468 0.56 -32.19 -21.21
CA LYS A 468 1.55 -32.05 -20.13
C LYS A 468 2.87 -31.42 -20.60
N GLY A 469 3.11 -31.30 -21.91
CA GLY A 469 4.23 -30.54 -22.45
C GLY A 469 4.10 -29.02 -22.25
N LEU A 470 2.88 -28.51 -22.11
CA LEU A 470 2.60 -27.14 -21.67
C LEU A 470 2.81 -27.01 -20.15
N ASP A 471 4.05 -27.24 -19.70
CA ASP A 471 4.41 -27.25 -18.29
C ASP A 471 4.62 -25.83 -17.76
N PHE A 472 3.57 -25.20 -17.26
CA PHE A 472 3.63 -23.87 -16.66
C PHE A 472 2.62 -23.71 -15.52
N PRO A 473 2.98 -23.07 -14.39
CA PRO A 473 2.05 -22.85 -13.31
C PRO A 473 0.85 -22.01 -13.73
N PHE A 474 -0.34 -22.36 -13.24
CA PHE A 474 -1.56 -21.62 -13.55
C PHE A 474 -2.58 -21.61 -12.42
N CYS A 475 -3.47 -20.62 -12.41
CA CYS A 475 -4.70 -20.61 -11.62
C CYS A 475 -5.85 -20.03 -12.45
N ILE A 476 -7.06 -20.01 -11.90
CA ILE A 476 -8.23 -19.42 -12.56
C ILE A 476 -8.82 -18.25 -11.78
N CYS A 477 -9.31 -17.26 -12.52
CA CYS A 477 -10.19 -16.20 -12.06
C CYS A 477 -11.56 -16.37 -12.67
N TRP A 478 -12.56 -16.71 -11.86
CA TRP A 478 -13.93 -16.85 -12.33
C TRP A 478 -14.51 -15.48 -12.67
N ALA A 479 -14.70 -15.23 -13.97
CA ALA A 479 -15.40 -14.07 -14.50
C ALA A 479 -16.91 -14.25 -14.27
N ASN A 480 -17.32 -14.15 -13.01
CA ASN A 480 -18.62 -14.63 -12.51
C ASN A 480 -19.79 -13.66 -12.74
N GLU A 481 -19.74 -12.89 -13.82
CA GLU A 481 -20.75 -11.88 -14.13
C GLU A 481 -21.55 -12.25 -15.37
N THR A 482 -22.80 -11.78 -15.44
CA THR A 482 -23.62 -11.96 -16.64
C THR A 482 -22.98 -11.28 -17.84
N TRP A 483 -22.78 -12.04 -18.92
CA TRP A 483 -22.27 -11.49 -20.17
C TRP A 483 -23.41 -10.77 -20.90
N SER A 484 -23.20 -9.48 -21.16
CA SER A 484 -24.16 -8.62 -21.85
C SER A 484 -23.43 -7.78 -22.91
N ARG A 485 -24.18 -7.23 -23.87
CA ARG A 485 -23.70 -6.27 -24.87
C ARG A 485 -23.36 -4.90 -24.23
N ARG A 486 -22.41 -4.88 -23.31
CA ARG A 486 -21.97 -3.64 -22.63
C ARG A 486 -20.99 -2.84 -23.49
N TRP A 487 -20.29 -3.50 -24.40
CA TRP A 487 -19.11 -2.94 -25.08
C TRP A 487 -19.50 -2.18 -26.35
N ASP A 488 -20.71 -2.41 -26.88
CA ASP A 488 -21.31 -1.71 -28.04
C ASP A 488 -22.33 -0.62 -27.65
N GLY A 489 -22.45 -0.30 -26.34
CA GLY A 489 -23.39 0.72 -25.84
C GLY A 489 -24.85 0.26 -25.67
N GLN A 490 -25.16 -1.04 -25.81
CA GLN A 490 -26.51 -1.58 -25.63
C GLN A 490 -26.66 -2.38 -24.32
N GLU A 491 -26.69 -1.68 -23.18
CA GLU A 491 -26.72 -2.25 -21.81
C GLU A 491 -27.85 -3.27 -21.51
N LYS A 492 -28.81 -3.49 -22.42
CA LYS A 492 -30.05 -4.24 -22.16
C LYS A 492 -30.11 -5.66 -22.73
N GLU A 493 -29.18 -6.08 -23.60
CA GLU A 493 -29.23 -7.43 -24.17
C GLU A 493 -28.24 -8.36 -23.45
N ILE A 494 -28.80 -9.30 -22.68
CA ILE A 494 -28.05 -10.37 -22.01
C ILE A 494 -27.72 -11.44 -23.06
N LEU A 495 -26.42 -11.71 -23.25
CA LEU A 495 -25.92 -12.73 -24.17
C LEU A 495 -25.94 -14.11 -23.49
N ILE A 496 -25.40 -14.19 -22.27
CA ILE A 496 -25.50 -15.38 -21.42
C ILE A 496 -25.55 -14.97 -19.95
N LYS A 497 -26.53 -15.53 -19.22
CA LYS A 497 -26.80 -15.19 -17.83
C LYS A 497 -25.92 -16.00 -16.88
N GLN A 498 -25.39 -15.35 -15.85
CA GLN A 498 -24.80 -15.99 -14.67
C GLN A 498 -25.73 -15.81 -13.47
N GLU A 499 -26.04 -16.89 -12.77
CA GLU A 499 -26.87 -16.87 -11.56
C GLU A 499 -26.07 -17.33 -10.34
N HIS A 500 -26.24 -16.64 -9.22
CA HIS A 500 -25.64 -17.02 -7.93
C HIS A 500 -26.71 -17.49 -6.97
N ASN A 501 -26.78 -18.80 -6.82
CA ASN A 501 -27.61 -19.48 -5.84
C ASN A 501 -26.91 -20.77 -5.39
N GLU A 502 -27.47 -21.43 -4.39
CA GLU A 502 -26.83 -22.61 -3.79
C GLU A 502 -26.54 -23.72 -4.82
N GLU A 503 -27.43 -23.97 -5.77
CA GLU A 503 -27.27 -25.01 -6.78
C GLU A 503 -26.18 -24.64 -7.79
N THR A 504 -26.27 -23.45 -8.40
CA THR A 504 -25.33 -23.03 -9.44
C THR A 504 -23.91 -22.85 -8.89
N ASP A 505 -23.76 -22.27 -7.70
CA ASP A 505 -22.46 -22.09 -7.07
C ASP A 505 -21.86 -23.45 -6.62
N THR A 506 -22.70 -24.45 -6.28
CA THR A 506 -22.23 -25.80 -5.97
C THR A 506 -21.73 -26.51 -7.23
N ASN A 507 -22.49 -26.44 -8.32
CA ASN A 507 -22.09 -27.04 -9.60
C ASN A 507 -20.77 -26.43 -10.10
N PHE A 508 -20.59 -25.11 -9.94
CA PHE A 508 -19.34 -24.45 -10.29
C PHE A 508 -18.13 -25.06 -9.57
N ILE A 509 -18.19 -25.20 -8.24
CA ILE A 509 -17.04 -25.72 -7.49
C ILE A 509 -16.76 -27.19 -7.86
N GLU A 510 -17.80 -27.99 -8.09
CA GLU A 510 -17.66 -29.39 -8.50
C GLU A 510 -16.97 -29.51 -9.86
N ASP A 511 -17.35 -28.66 -10.82
CA ASP A 511 -16.78 -28.63 -12.16
C ASP A 511 -15.29 -28.23 -12.18
N VAL A 512 -14.85 -27.36 -11.26
CA VAL A 512 -13.44 -26.91 -11.23
C VAL A 512 -12.53 -27.80 -10.39
N ILE A 513 -13.05 -28.71 -9.55
CA ILE A 513 -12.22 -29.62 -8.73
C ILE A 513 -11.15 -30.38 -9.54
N PRO A 514 -11.43 -30.94 -10.73
CA PRO A 514 -10.40 -31.57 -11.55
C PRO A 514 -9.27 -30.62 -11.93
N ILE A 515 -9.58 -29.35 -12.19
CA ILE A 515 -8.61 -28.29 -12.52
C ILE A 515 -7.76 -27.96 -11.29
N LEU A 516 -8.40 -27.78 -10.13
CA LEU A 516 -7.72 -27.48 -8.85
C LEU A 516 -6.76 -28.60 -8.39
N LYS A 517 -6.92 -29.80 -8.93
CA LYS A 517 -6.06 -30.97 -8.64
C LYS A 517 -4.86 -31.09 -9.57
N ASP A 518 -4.79 -30.33 -10.68
CA ASP A 518 -3.62 -30.39 -11.57
C ASP A 518 -2.35 -30.04 -10.78
N GLU A 519 -1.27 -30.75 -11.05
CA GLU A 519 -0.01 -30.59 -10.30
C GLU A 519 0.65 -29.22 -10.53
N ARG A 520 0.39 -28.61 -11.69
CA ARG A 520 0.86 -27.27 -12.06
C ARG A 520 -0.02 -26.16 -11.47
N TYR A 521 -1.13 -26.50 -10.82
CA TYR A 521 -2.05 -25.50 -10.28
C TYR A 521 -1.40 -24.73 -9.12
N ILE A 522 -1.42 -23.39 -9.18
CA ILE A 522 -0.79 -22.51 -8.20
C ILE A 522 -1.47 -22.67 -6.83
N LYS A 523 -0.63 -22.84 -5.80
CA LYS A 523 -1.04 -23.06 -4.41
C LYS A 523 -0.40 -22.02 -3.49
N ILE A 524 -1.19 -21.52 -2.54
CA ILE A 524 -0.78 -20.61 -1.46
C ILE A 524 -0.80 -21.41 -0.17
N ASP A 525 0.34 -21.55 0.52
CA ASP A 525 0.46 -22.46 1.70
C ASP A 525 -0.13 -23.87 1.43
N GLY A 526 0.15 -24.42 0.25
CA GLY A 526 -0.35 -25.71 -0.20
C GLY A 526 -1.84 -25.78 -0.59
N ALA A 527 -2.58 -24.67 -0.51
CA ALA A 527 -3.99 -24.58 -0.88
C ALA A 527 -4.17 -24.04 -2.32
N PRO A 528 -4.91 -24.71 -3.23
CA PRO A 528 -5.19 -24.19 -4.56
C PRO A 528 -5.82 -22.79 -4.50
N LEU A 529 -5.29 -21.88 -5.30
CA LEU A 529 -5.76 -20.50 -5.41
C LEU A 529 -6.93 -20.36 -6.39
N LEU A 530 -8.10 -19.95 -5.91
CA LEU A 530 -9.27 -19.65 -6.74
C LEU A 530 -9.64 -18.17 -6.61
N LEU A 531 -9.69 -17.44 -7.72
CA LEU A 531 -10.10 -16.03 -7.74
C LEU A 531 -11.58 -15.88 -8.10
N ILE A 532 -12.27 -14.96 -7.43
CA ILE A 532 -13.64 -14.52 -7.77
C ILE A 532 -13.58 -13.05 -8.21
N TYR A 533 -14.08 -12.75 -9.41
CA TYR A 533 -13.99 -11.41 -9.98
C TYR A 533 -14.96 -10.40 -9.36
N ARG A 534 -16.20 -10.83 -9.09
CA ARG A 534 -17.34 -10.01 -8.62
C ARG A 534 -18.01 -10.64 -7.41
N SER A 535 -17.43 -10.42 -6.24
CA SER A 535 -17.93 -10.97 -4.97
C SER A 535 -19.33 -10.46 -4.58
N GLU A 536 -19.70 -9.26 -5.01
CA GLU A 536 -20.95 -8.60 -4.61
C GLU A 536 -22.20 -9.17 -5.30
N LEU A 537 -22.02 -10.04 -6.29
CA LEU A 537 -23.13 -10.70 -6.99
C LEU A 537 -23.72 -11.88 -6.21
N PHE A 538 -23.00 -12.36 -5.18
CA PHE A 538 -23.46 -13.47 -4.35
C PHE A 538 -24.42 -12.99 -3.26
N PRO A 539 -25.56 -13.67 -3.05
CA PRO A 539 -26.45 -13.38 -1.93
C PRO A 539 -25.81 -13.62 -0.55
N ASP A 540 -24.99 -14.67 -0.42
CA ASP A 540 -24.24 -15.04 0.80
C ASP A 540 -22.89 -15.67 0.42
N LEU A 541 -21.88 -14.83 0.15
CA LEU A 541 -20.57 -15.31 -0.27
C LEU A 541 -19.83 -16.11 0.83
N ASP A 542 -19.96 -15.71 2.10
CA ASP A 542 -19.29 -16.39 3.22
C ASP A 542 -19.86 -17.81 3.40
N GLY A 543 -21.18 -17.97 3.30
CA GLY A 543 -21.83 -19.27 3.26
C GLY A 543 -21.36 -20.13 2.08
N THR A 544 -21.33 -19.56 0.87
CA THR A 544 -20.86 -20.24 -0.34
C THR A 544 -19.41 -20.72 -0.22
N ILE A 545 -18.48 -19.86 0.23
CA ILE A 545 -17.06 -20.23 0.39
C ILE A 545 -16.88 -21.35 1.43
N LYS A 546 -17.62 -21.31 2.54
CA LYS A 546 -17.59 -22.39 3.55
C LYS A 546 -18.06 -23.73 2.95
N LYS A 547 -19.09 -23.71 2.11
CA LYS A 547 -19.59 -24.89 1.40
C LYS A 547 -18.56 -25.41 0.40
N TRP A 548 -17.96 -24.53 -0.40
CA TRP A 548 -16.89 -24.89 -1.33
C TRP A 548 -15.70 -25.55 -0.64
N LYS A 549 -15.21 -24.97 0.47
CA LYS A 549 -14.14 -25.55 1.29
C LYS A 549 -14.51 -26.94 1.82
N LYS A 550 -15.78 -27.19 2.14
CA LYS A 550 -16.25 -28.52 2.54
C LYS A 550 -16.24 -29.51 1.37
N ILE A 551 -16.83 -29.15 0.23
CA ILE A 551 -16.90 -30.00 -0.97
C ILE A 551 -15.49 -30.35 -1.46
N CYS A 552 -14.58 -29.37 -1.48
CA CYS A 552 -13.18 -29.58 -1.82
C CYS A 552 -12.51 -30.63 -0.91
N ARG A 553 -12.70 -30.54 0.42
CA ARG A 553 -12.16 -31.52 1.36
C ARG A 553 -12.70 -32.93 1.13
N GLU A 554 -14.00 -33.05 0.90
CA GLU A 554 -14.68 -34.33 0.60
C GLU A 554 -14.16 -34.96 -0.69
N ASN A 555 -13.61 -34.14 -1.60
CA ASN A 555 -13.02 -34.55 -2.87
C ASN A 555 -11.49 -34.58 -2.86
N GLY A 556 -10.82 -34.54 -1.70
CA GLY A 556 -9.36 -34.70 -1.61
C GLY A 556 -8.52 -33.43 -1.75
N ILE A 557 -9.14 -32.24 -1.69
CA ILE A 557 -8.46 -30.95 -1.60
C ILE A 557 -8.57 -30.43 -0.15
N ASN A 558 -7.54 -30.64 0.67
CA ASN A 558 -7.57 -30.39 2.12
C ASN A 558 -7.82 -28.92 2.50
N LYS A 559 -7.29 -27.98 1.71
CA LYS A 559 -7.42 -26.54 1.88
C LYS A 559 -7.73 -25.92 0.52
N LEU A 560 -8.61 -24.92 0.47
CA LEU A 560 -8.87 -24.07 -0.69
C LEU A 560 -8.60 -22.63 -0.26
N HIS A 561 -7.85 -21.87 -1.06
CA HIS A 561 -7.58 -20.45 -0.83
C HIS A 561 -8.41 -19.64 -1.81
N VAL A 562 -9.42 -18.91 -1.31
CA VAL A 562 -10.30 -18.07 -2.14
C VAL A 562 -9.86 -16.63 -2.05
N SER A 563 -9.46 -16.05 -3.18
CA SER A 563 -9.08 -14.64 -3.26
C SER A 563 -10.15 -13.82 -3.98
N LEU A 564 -10.49 -12.66 -3.44
CA LEU A 564 -11.48 -11.76 -4.02
C LEU A 564 -10.78 -10.64 -4.79
N VAL A 565 -11.16 -10.43 -6.04
CA VAL A 565 -10.62 -9.32 -6.84
C VAL A 565 -11.17 -8.01 -6.28
N GLN A 566 -10.29 -7.02 -6.07
CA GLN A 566 -10.67 -5.68 -5.60
C GLN A 566 -11.24 -4.85 -6.76
N SER A 567 -12.46 -5.18 -7.14
CA SER A 567 -13.26 -4.44 -8.09
C SER A 567 -14.46 -3.79 -7.36
N PHE A 568 -15.00 -2.71 -7.93
CA PHE A 568 -16.28 -2.09 -7.52
C PHE A 568 -16.47 -1.73 -6.03
N GLY A 569 -15.40 -1.35 -5.32
CA GLY A 569 -15.46 -0.84 -3.95
C GLY A 569 -15.28 -1.89 -2.85
N LEU A 570 -14.93 -3.13 -3.21
CA LEU A 570 -14.47 -4.13 -2.25
C LEU A 570 -13.11 -3.73 -1.66
N THR A 571 -12.96 -3.89 -0.34
CA THR A 571 -11.71 -3.60 0.38
C THR A 571 -11.26 -4.85 1.14
N ASP A 572 -11.84 -5.13 2.32
CA ASP A 572 -11.47 -6.27 3.15
C ASP A 572 -12.22 -7.55 2.73
N PRO A 573 -11.50 -8.59 2.23
CA PRO A 573 -12.10 -9.84 1.78
C PRO A 573 -12.65 -10.69 2.92
N ASN A 574 -12.16 -10.49 4.16
CA ASN A 574 -12.57 -11.30 5.31
C ASN A 574 -14.04 -11.08 5.67
N ILE A 575 -14.59 -9.92 5.32
CA ILE A 575 -16.01 -9.58 5.53
C ILE A 575 -16.92 -10.53 4.75
N TYR A 576 -16.43 -11.06 3.64
CA TYR A 576 -17.16 -11.95 2.74
C TYR A 576 -16.69 -13.41 2.80
N GLY A 577 -15.85 -13.76 3.78
CA GLY A 577 -15.30 -15.11 3.94
C GLY A 577 -14.13 -15.45 3.01
N GLY A 578 -13.63 -14.48 2.22
CA GLY A 578 -12.44 -14.63 1.39
C GLY A 578 -11.16 -14.66 2.24
N ASP A 579 -10.15 -15.39 1.76
CA ASP A 579 -8.86 -15.59 2.45
C ASP A 579 -7.84 -14.48 2.13
N SER A 580 -7.96 -13.86 0.95
CA SER A 580 -7.15 -12.71 0.53
C SER A 580 -7.88 -11.86 -0.50
N ALA A 581 -7.27 -10.72 -0.82
CA ALA A 581 -7.66 -9.85 -1.92
C ALA A 581 -6.60 -9.85 -3.01
N VAL A 582 -6.98 -9.55 -4.26
CA VAL A 582 -6.07 -9.30 -5.39
C VAL A 582 -6.40 -7.93 -5.95
N GLU A 583 -5.42 -7.03 -6.05
CA GLU A 583 -5.61 -5.77 -6.78
C GLU A 583 -5.66 -6.05 -8.29
N PHE A 584 -6.56 -5.38 -8.99
CA PHE A 584 -6.73 -5.53 -10.44
C PHE A 584 -6.86 -4.16 -11.12
N PRO A 585 -5.76 -3.38 -11.20
CA PRO A 585 -5.77 -2.10 -11.91
C PRO A 585 -6.26 -2.24 -13.36
N PRO A 586 -7.03 -1.26 -13.89
CA PRO A 586 -7.30 0.06 -13.31
C PRO A 586 -8.43 0.09 -12.29
N HIS A 587 -9.07 -1.05 -11.97
CA HIS A 587 -10.09 -1.03 -10.93
C HIS A 587 -9.49 -0.64 -9.58
N GLY A 588 -10.19 0.24 -8.86
CA GLY A 588 -9.70 0.80 -7.60
C GLY A 588 -8.58 1.84 -7.75
N VAL A 589 -8.16 2.18 -8.98
CA VAL A 589 -7.18 3.25 -9.24
C VAL A 589 -7.82 4.64 -9.17
N ILE A 590 -7.20 5.55 -8.42
CA ILE A 590 -7.61 6.94 -8.28
C ILE A 590 -6.51 7.87 -8.79
N THR A 591 -6.78 8.59 -9.87
CA THR A 591 -5.85 9.55 -10.49
C THR A 591 -6.63 10.73 -11.08
N GLY A 592 -5.94 11.84 -11.34
CA GLY A 592 -6.51 13.02 -12.00
C GLY A 592 -6.76 12.81 -13.49
N GLU A 593 -7.85 13.39 -13.99
CA GLU A 593 -8.12 13.48 -15.43
C GLU A 593 -7.29 14.61 -16.06
N ILE A 594 -6.67 14.33 -17.21
CA ILE A 594 -5.78 15.22 -17.96
C ILE A 594 -6.23 15.45 -19.41
N SER A 595 -7.44 15.02 -19.79
CA SER A 595 -7.99 15.11 -21.16
C SER A 595 -7.78 16.48 -21.81
N LYS A 596 -7.98 17.57 -21.06
CA LYS A 596 -7.85 18.97 -21.55
C LYS A 596 -6.42 19.39 -21.90
N THR A 597 -5.42 18.60 -21.52
CA THR A 597 -4.00 18.88 -21.80
C THR A 597 -3.50 18.17 -23.04
N MET A 598 -4.32 17.30 -23.66
CA MET A 598 -3.90 16.49 -24.79
C MET A 598 -3.84 17.30 -26.09
N PRO A 599 -2.69 17.29 -26.79
CA PRO A 599 -2.54 18.00 -28.05
C PRO A 599 -3.36 17.32 -29.15
N ASN A 600 -4.09 18.11 -29.94
CA ASN A 600 -4.85 17.63 -31.10
C ASN A 600 -5.86 16.51 -30.79
N LEU A 601 -6.45 16.51 -29.59
CA LEU A 601 -7.54 15.61 -29.22
C LEU A 601 -8.75 15.82 -30.15
N VAL A 602 -9.28 14.73 -30.71
CA VAL A 602 -10.46 14.75 -31.59
C VAL A 602 -11.66 15.39 -30.89
N LYS A 603 -12.47 16.14 -31.65
CA LYS A 603 -13.57 16.96 -31.10
C LYS A 603 -14.70 16.12 -30.50
N GLU A 604 -14.89 14.93 -31.04
CA GLU A 604 -15.88 13.94 -30.65
C GLU A 604 -15.48 13.09 -29.44
N PHE A 605 -14.30 13.34 -28.83
CA PHE A 605 -13.88 12.60 -27.64
C PHE A 605 -14.83 12.85 -26.45
N GLY A 606 -15.56 11.79 -26.07
CA GLY A 606 -16.47 11.75 -24.94
C GLY A 606 -15.97 10.91 -23.76
N GLY A 607 -14.75 10.39 -23.87
CA GLY A 607 -14.08 9.56 -22.88
C GLY A 607 -13.35 10.32 -21.78
N SER A 608 -12.40 9.66 -21.12
CA SER A 608 -11.55 10.27 -20.10
C SER A 608 -10.10 9.82 -20.25
N ILE A 609 -9.17 10.78 -20.17
CA ILE A 609 -7.73 10.53 -20.24
C ILE A 609 -7.13 10.83 -18.87
N PHE A 610 -6.38 9.89 -18.32
CA PHE A 610 -5.82 9.92 -16.97
C PHE A 610 -4.28 9.94 -17.01
N ASP A 611 -3.64 10.49 -15.98
CA ASP A 611 -2.17 10.45 -15.86
C ASP A 611 -1.73 9.15 -15.20
N TYR A 612 -1.05 8.28 -15.96
CA TYR A 612 -0.49 7.03 -15.45
C TYR A 612 0.60 7.26 -14.40
N ARG A 613 1.40 8.33 -14.51
CA ARG A 613 2.50 8.60 -13.58
C ARG A 613 2.00 8.92 -12.17
N ASP A 614 0.87 9.62 -12.08
CA ASP A 614 0.20 9.89 -10.81
C ASP A 614 -0.31 8.58 -10.16
N VAL A 615 -0.75 7.61 -10.98
CA VAL A 615 -1.07 6.26 -10.48
C VAL A 615 0.17 5.61 -9.87
N VAL A 616 1.26 5.53 -10.62
CA VAL A 616 2.51 4.92 -10.13
C VAL A 616 2.95 5.56 -8.82
N ALA A 617 3.00 6.91 -8.77
CA ALA A 617 3.41 7.66 -7.58
C ALA A 617 2.53 7.37 -6.34
N ARG A 618 1.22 7.18 -6.53
CA ARG A 618 0.29 6.89 -5.44
C ARG A 618 0.34 5.44 -4.97
N TYR A 619 0.37 4.49 -5.91
CA TYR A 619 0.16 3.08 -5.62
C TYR A 619 1.43 2.35 -5.20
N VAL A 620 2.62 2.84 -5.59
CA VAL A 620 3.89 2.38 -5.00
C VAL A 620 3.91 2.66 -3.49
N ASN A 621 3.40 3.83 -3.08
CA ASN A 621 3.40 4.29 -1.69
C ASN A 621 2.17 3.85 -0.88
N LYS A 622 1.39 2.89 -1.40
CA LYS A 622 0.18 2.41 -0.72
C LYS A 622 0.58 1.75 0.60
N ARG A 623 -0.04 2.21 1.69
CA ARG A 623 0.16 1.62 3.02
C ARG A 623 -0.36 0.18 3.07
N PRO A 624 0.27 -0.68 3.88
CA PRO A 624 -0.22 -2.03 4.05
C PRO A 624 -1.64 -2.08 4.59
N ASP A 625 -2.43 -2.95 3.98
CA ASP A 625 -3.80 -3.26 4.38
C ASP A 625 -3.79 -4.20 5.61
N ASN A 626 -4.88 -4.24 6.37
CA ASN A 626 -5.02 -5.10 7.57
C ASN A 626 -5.42 -6.55 7.24
N TYR A 627 -5.48 -6.88 5.95
CA TYR A 627 -5.86 -8.19 5.42
C TYR A 627 -4.84 -8.62 4.37
N LYS A 628 -4.79 -9.93 4.09
CA LYS A 628 -3.88 -10.48 3.09
C LYS A 628 -4.25 -9.95 1.71
N ILE A 629 -3.29 -9.34 1.03
CA ILE A 629 -3.48 -8.76 -0.28
C ILE A 629 -2.32 -9.14 -1.20
N PHE A 630 -2.66 -9.63 -2.38
CA PHE A 630 -1.74 -9.73 -3.50
C PHE A 630 -1.81 -8.42 -4.27
N ARG A 631 -0.70 -7.67 -4.27
CA ARG A 631 -0.61 -6.39 -4.96
C ARG A 631 -0.67 -6.61 -6.47
N GLY A 632 -1.19 -5.62 -7.17
CA GLY A 632 -1.46 -5.70 -8.61
C GLY A 632 -0.97 -4.46 -9.34
N THR A 633 -0.53 -4.64 -10.57
CA THR A 633 -0.15 -3.57 -11.50
C THR A 633 -0.79 -3.78 -12.87
N MET A 634 -0.83 -2.72 -13.69
CA MET A 634 -1.15 -2.78 -15.11
C MET A 634 -0.04 -2.11 -15.92
N LEU A 635 0.14 -2.49 -17.18
CA LEU A 635 1.20 -1.92 -18.03
C LEU A 635 0.78 -0.54 -18.55
N SER A 636 -0.41 -0.50 -19.12
CA SER A 636 -1.14 0.69 -19.57
C SER A 636 -2.63 0.41 -19.38
N TRP A 637 -3.48 1.31 -19.86
CA TRP A 637 -4.88 0.99 -20.06
C TRP A 637 -5.48 1.93 -21.10
N ASP A 638 -5.99 1.37 -22.18
CA ASP A 638 -6.61 2.08 -23.28
C ASP A 638 -7.61 1.17 -23.99
N ASN A 639 -8.90 1.41 -23.76
CA ASN A 639 -9.97 0.64 -24.41
C ASN A 639 -10.54 1.30 -25.68
N THR A 640 -9.73 2.12 -26.37
CA THR A 640 -10.09 2.75 -27.66
C THR A 640 -10.43 1.72 -28.74
N ALA A 641 -9.73 0.58 -28.79
CA ALA A 641 -10.03 -0.50 -29.72
C ALA A 641 -11.48 -1.03 -29.59
N ARG A 642 -12.08 -0.95 -28.40
CA ARG A 642 -13.48 -1.35 -28.14
C ARG A 642 -14.46 -0.18 -28.21
N ARG A 643 -14.06 1.02 -27.77
CA ARG A 643 -14.98 2.13 -27.47
C ARG A 643 -14.81 3.38 -28.34
N GLY A 644 -13.79 3.42 -29.21
CA GLY A 644 -13.46 4.59 -30.02
C GLY A 644 -13.33 5.85 -29.16
N ALA A 645 -13.97 6.94 -29.59
CA ALA A 645 -13.93 8.24 -28.92
C ALA A 645 -14.54 8.29 -27.49
N ASN A 646 -15.18 7.21 -27.02
CA ASN A 646 -15.74 7.10 -25.66
C ASN A 646 -14.84 6.29 -24.71
N SER A 647 -13.55 6.16 -25.03
CA SER A 647 -12.59 5.33 -24.30
C SER A 647 -12.08 5.97 -23.01
N ASN A 648 -11.57 5.13 -22.12
CA ASN A 648 -10.77 5.55 -20.97
C ASN A 648 -9.31 5.19 -21.26
N ILE A 649 -8.44 6.19 -21.17
CA ILE A 649 -7.04 6.09 -21.58
C ILE A 649 -6.14 6.53 -20.42
N PHE A 650 -5.13 5.75 -20.08
CA PHE A 650 -4.08 6.15 -19.14
C PHE A 650 -2.85 6.57 -19.95
N ASN A 651 -2.73 7.89 -20.16
CA ASN A 651 -1.64 8.45 -20.93
C ASN A 651 -0.33 8.51 -20.09
N TYR A 652 0.80 8.62 -20.80
CA TYR A 652 2.16 8.55 -20.26
C TYR A 652 2.58 7.18 -19.70
N ALA A 653 1.76 6.14 -19.88
CA ALA A 653 2.16 4.77 -19.60
C ALA A 653 3.28 4.32 -20.56
N ASN A 654 4.34 3.76 -19.99
CA ASN A 654 5.51 3.27 -20.70
C ASN A 654 6.28 2.25 -19.82
N PRO A 655 7.23 1.48 -20.40
CA PRO A 655 7.96 0.45 -19.67
C PRO A 655 8.69 0.95 -18.42
N GLU A 656 9.20 2.18 -18.39
CA GLU A 656 9.90 2.72 -17.21
C GLU A 656 8.94 3.01 -16.06
N GLU A 657 7.78 3.60 -16.33
CA GLU A 657 6.76 3.85 -15.30
C GLU A 657 6.16 2.54 -14.77
N TYR A 658 5.94 1.57 -15.66
CA TYR A 658 5.54 0.22 -15.27
C TYR A 658 6.58 -0.44 -14.36
N SER A 659 7.87 -0.35 -14.70
CA SER A 659 8.96 -0.92 -13.88
C SER A 659 9.00 -0.30 -12.49
N LYS A 660 8.81 1.01 -12.38
CA LYS A 660 8.70 1.70 -11.08
C LYS A 660 7.55 1.14 -10.25
N TRP A 661 6.38 0.96 -10.87
CA TRP A 661 5.22 0.41 -10.17
C TRP A 661 5.45 -1.04 -9.73
N LEU A 662 5.88 -1.89 -10.66
CA LEU A 662 6.13 -3.30 -10.39
C LEU A 662 7.18 -3.47 -9.27
N THR A 663 8.29 -2.74 -9.35
CA THR A 663 9.33 -2.74 -8.30
C THR A 663 8.74 -2.31 -6.96
N GLY A 664 7.96 -1.22 -6.92
CA GLY A 664 7.32 -0.79 -5.68
C GLY A 664 6.36 -1.81 -5.05
N ILE A 665 5.62 -2.57 -5.86
CA ILE A 665 4.72 -3.61 -5.31
C ILE A 665 5.45 -4.90 -4.95
N ILE A 666 6.58 -5.22 -5.60
CA ILE A 666 7.46 -6.32 -5.19
C ILE A 666 8.13 -5.96 -3.85
N ASP A 667 8.57 -4.71 -3.65
CA ASP A 667 9.11 -4.22 -2.36
C ASP A 667 8.09 -4.45 -1.25
N TYR A 668 6.89 -3.91 -1.45
CA TYR A 668 5.79 -4.05 -0.54
C TYR A 668 5.55 -5.52 -0.19
N THR A 669 5.48 -6.36 -1.22
CA THR A 669 5.15 -7.78 -1.05
C THR A 669 6.24 -8.50 -0.27
N THR A 670 7.50 -8.16 -0.50
CA THR A 670 8.65 -8.75 0.22
C THR A 670 8.67 -8.33 1.69
N ASN A 671 8.32 -7.08 1.99
CA ASN A 671 8.42 -6.53 3.34
C ASN A 671 7.18 -6.79 4.21
N PHE A 672 6.00 -6.94 3.61
CA PHE A 672 4.73 -6.97 4.33
C PHE A 672 3.96 -8.30 4.21
N ASN A 673 4.30 -9.18 3.27
CA ASN A 673 3.70 -10.51 3.18
C ASN A 673 4.65 -11.59 3.70
N ASP A 674 4.08 -12.67 4.26
CA ASP A 674 4.85 -13.86 4.59
C ASP A 674 5.34 -14.57 3.31
N ASP A 675 6.40 -15.37 3.41
CA ASP A 675 7.07 -16.04 2.28
C ASP A 675 6.08 -16.81 1.37
N GLU A 676 5.08 -17.49 1.96
CA GLU A 676 4.06 -18.25 1.21
C GLU A 676 3.06 -17.36 0.45
N TYR A 677 3.06 -16.05 0.72
CA TYR A 677 2.16 -15.04 0.16
C TYR A 677 2.90 -14.01 -0.73
N GLN A 678 4.15 -14.28 -1.08
CA GLN A 678 4.95 -13.42 -1.95
C GLN A 678 4.57 -13.57 -3.44
N TYR A 679 3.36 -13.15 -3.79
CA TYR A 679 2.85 -13.12 -5.16
C TYR A 679 2.40 -11.69 -5.51
N VAL A 680 2.64 -11.30 -6.76
CA VAL A 680 2.12 -10.07 -7.35
C VAL A 680 1.36 -10.41 -8.63
N PHE A 681 0.32 -9.64 -8.94
CA PHE A 681 -0.49 -9.82 -10.14
C PHE A 681 -0.20 -8.74 -11.18
N ILE A 682 -0.12 -9.14 -12.44
CA ILE A 682 0.08 -8.24 -13.58
C ILE A 682 -1.13 -8.35 -14.50
N ASN A 683 -1.81 -7.24 -14.72
CA ASN A 683 -2.88 -7.11 -15.72
C ASN A 683 -2.28 -6.50 -17.00
N ALA A 684 -1.93 -7.24 -18.04
CA ALA A 684 -2.09 -8.68 -18.24
C ALA A 684 -0.95 -9.27 -19.09
N TRP A 685 -1.00 -10.58 -19.34
CA TRP A 685 -0.20 -11.21 -20.39
C TRP A 685 -0.58 -10.67 -21.78
N ASN A 686 -1.87 -10.75 -22.13
CA ASN A 686 -2.35 -10.54 -23.50
C ASN A 686 -3.70 -9.81 -23.59
N GLU A 687 -3.96 -8.78 -22.79
CA GLU A 687 -5.19 -7.98 -22.91
C GLU A 687 -5.00 -6.84 -23.95
N TRP A 688 -4.93 -7.21 -25.23
CA TRP A 688 -4.56 -6.29 -26.32
C TRP A 688 -5.58 -5.18 -26.58
N ALA A 689 -6.88 -5.47 -26.49
CA ALA A 689 -7.93 -4.50 -26.81
C ALA A 689 -8.13 -3.43 -25.71
N GLU A 690 -7.49 -3.62 -24.54
CA GLU A 690 -7.37 -2.61 -23.49
C GLU A 690 -5.92 -2.07 -23.39
N GLY A 691 -5.08 -2.40 -24.37
CA GLY A 691 -3.71 -1.93 -24.47
C GLY A 691 -2.82 -2.34 -23.29
N THR A 692 -3.15 -3.40 -22.54
CA THR A 692 -2.39 -3.84 -21.36
C THR A 692 -1.88 -5.26 -21.51
N HIS A 693 -0.77 -5.41 -22.24
CA HIS A 693 -0.19 -6.71 -22.58
C HIS A 693 1.32 -6.71 -22.31
N LEU A 694 1.80 -7.78 -21.68
CA LEU A 694 3.23 -8.11 -21.62
C LEU A 694 3.74 -8.65 -22.96
N GLU A 695 2.86 -9.21 -23.79
CA GLU A 695 3.26 -9.72 -25.10
C GLU A 695 3.92 -8.63 -25.95
N PRO A 696 4.99 -8.97 -26.69
CA PRO A 696 5.75 -7.99 -27.45
C PRO A 696 4.96 -7.34 -28.59
N ASP A 697 5.06 -6.01 -28.69
CA ASP A 697 4.45 -5.23 -29.77
C ASP A 697 5.50 -4.51 -30.64
N GLU A 698 5.08 -3.83 -31.71
CA GLU A 698 5.99 -3.12 -32.60
C GLU A 698 6.65 -1.89 -31.96
N LYS A 699 6.01 -1.25 -30.96
CA LYS A 699 6.50 -0.01 -30.36
C LYS A 699 7.56 -0.24 -29.30
N TYR A 700 7.31 -1.16 -28.38
CA TYR A 700 8.15 -1.43 -27.22
C TYR A 700 8.84 -2.80 -27.31
N GLY A 701 8.49 -3.65 -28.28
CA GLY A 701 9.11 -4.97 -28.41
C GLY A 701 9.00 -5.75 -27.10
N THR A 702 10.12 -6.27 -26.62
CA THR A 702 10.21 -7.01 -25.35
C THR A 702 10.45 -6.12 -24.13
N GLU A 703 10.43 -4.78 -24.24
CA GLU A 703 10.81 -3.90 -23.14
C GLU A 703 9.96 -4.11 -21.87
N TYR A 704 8.64 -4.30 -21.97
CA TYR A 704 7.81 -4.58 -20.79
C TYR A 704 8.19 -5.90 -20.09
N LEU A 705 8.53 -6.93 -20.86
CA LEU A 705 9.03 -8.20 -20.34
C LEU A 705 10.41 -8.02 -19.69
N GLN A 706 11.31 -7.31 -20.35
CA GLN A 706 12.64 -7.01 -19.82
C GLN A 706 12.54 -6.22 -18.51
N LYS A 707 11.65 -5.23 -18.45
CA LYS A 707 11.38 -4.46 -17.22
C LYS A 707 10.76 -5.30 -16.12
N THR A 708 9.93 -6.30 -16.47
CA THR A 708 9.43 -7.27 -15.51
C THR A 708 10.58 -8.07 -14.89
N LYS A 709 11.44 -8.64 -15.74
CA LYS A 709 12.63 -9.38 -15.34
C LYS A 709 13.55 -8.53 -14.48
N ASP A 710 13.90 -7.32 -14.92
CA ASP A 710 14.76 -6.39 -14.21
C ASP A 710 14.20 -6.02 -12.83
N SER A 711 12.88 -5.84 -12.71
CA SER A 711 12.22 -5.54 -11.44
C SER A 711 12.33 -6.71 -10.43
N LEU A 712 12.46 -7.95 -10.91
CA LEU A 712 12.71 -9.13 -10.05
C LEU A 712 14.17 -9.24 -9.61
N TYR A 713 15.12 -8.77 -10.42
CA TYR A 713 16.55 -8.74 -10.06
C TYR A 713 16.96 -7.48 -9.28
N SER A 714 16.04 -6.54 -9.13
CA SER A 714 16.26 -5.36 -8.32
C SER A 714 16.26 -5.79 -6.84
N ASN A 715 17.43 -5.72 -6.18
CA ASN A 715 17.45 -5.84 -4.72
C ASN A 715 16.90 -4.57 -4.09
N TYR A 716 16.05 -4.82 -3.10
CA TYR A 716 15.59 -3.85 -2.14
C TYR A 716 16.68 -3.33 -1.24
#